data_AF-E0S010-F1
#
_entry.id   AF-E0S010-F1
#
_cell.length_a   1.000
_cell.length_b   1.000
_cell.length_c   1.000
_cell.angle_alpha   90.00
_cell.angle_beta   90.00
_cell.angle_gamma   90.00
#
_symmetry.space_group_name_H-M   'P 1'
#
loop_
_entity.id
_entity.type
_entity.pdbx_description
1 polymer ?
#
loop_
_entity_poly.entity_id
_entity_poly.type
_entity_poly.pdbx_seq_one_letter_code
_entity_poly.pdbx_strand_id
1 'polypeptide(L)'
;MLDRYKGIKKENIYKLKWYMDHFGLKEVVLCPISAKEKVIFTYIRLFLKMSGIQVKTSSINSLRKNHSMDNAVKNYAASEDKSSILFVSEDEGLKAVAQNGFNGLSTEDFARMFMLEKERLVPKTQVYNTLENCYSSLCIVGDCAFAGEMKEYYAGNKNIDVRLLGRDSVSFSDGIYRLDVAESNDELVMIMDPMPQFPLFYGNSEHEANVFFANNMFRSFYKPVETYRRDIDNILKLLIDKGVTVVTVCSADYADFKGDQELVATIESWDKLRHKDSEAFNKKRHEARGTTHLLPNQRNLIHSYDKGFSQMYGNGEYINFLNGFRVTSGNRVGAHNDIYMFGACVVRDLGADDDHTLASLIKKEIGSEYNVQNYGSEIHATNLIMRTLDYKPGDVIIWWSLDNIKKIKHKIPRVHYCDLTPAYKRVPELHKHIFDDINHYDMTVKNEVVKEIVATVRSAVCVDRSSSENRQSKADVISFGPEHKRIPGKELLTDPQLLKCLDEMAVNKVESPGKKGAIVMNCNPFTLGHRYLIETAAGMVDHLYVFVVEEDKSIFKFSDRLEMVKQGTADLSNVSVLPSGRFILSSQTLPGYFTKAEFKDAYLNASDDLEFFMQIASALDITVRFVGEEPIDQYTRQYNDSMRNTLPKYGFEFIEIPRKTVASGSDVVISASRVRKLLEERDYAGVKEIVPETTYNYLGDKLDMIKE
;
A
#
# COMPACT_ATOMS: atom_id res chain seq x y z
N MET A 1 -15.57 9.11 -31.31
CA MET A 1 -16.27 8.05 -30.54
C MET A 1 -15.48 6.74 -30.51
N LEU A 2 -14.92 6.28 -31.64
CA LEU A 2 -14.01 5.13 -31.72
C LEU A 2 -12.60 5.39 -31.13
N ASP A 3 -12.22 6.65 -30.91
CA ASP A 3 -10.87 7.00 -30.43
C ASP A 3 -10.50 6.35 -29.09
N ARG A 4 -11.46 6.17 -28.18
CA ARG A 4 -11.25 5.46 -26.90
C ARG A 4 -10.99 3.96 -27.07
N TYR A 5 -11.34 3.37 -28.22
CA TYR A 5 -11.20 1.94 -28.51
C TYR A 5 -10.17 1.66 -29.62
N LYS A 6 -9.49 2.70 -30.13
CA LYS A 6 -8.37 2.56 -31.09
C LYS A 6 -7.21 1.71 -30.55
N GLY A 7 -7.09 1.58 -29.22
CA GLY A 7 -6.05 0.82 -28.55
C GLY A 7 -6.31 -0.69 -28.43
N ILE A 8 -7.45 -1.23 -28.93
CA ILE A 8 -7.72 -2.67 -28.90
C ILE A 8 -6.74 -3.40 -29.82
N LYS A 9 -5.87 -4.20 -29.21
CA LYS A 9 -4.77 -4.93 -29.84
C LYS A 9 -5.09 -6.44 -29.89
N LYS A 10 -4.94 -7.09 -31.05
CA LYS A 10 -5.23 -8.52 -31.24
C LYS A 10 -4.34 -9.39 -30.36
N GLU A 11 -3.08 -9.00 -30.22
CA GLU A 11 -2.09 -9.68 -29.39
C GLU A 11 -2.48 -9.76 -27.92
N ASN A 12 -3.48 -9.00 -27.45
CA ASN A 12 -3.95 -9.04 -26.06
C ASN A 12 -5.04 -10.10 -25.79
N ILE A 13 -5.45 -10.91 -26.76
CA ILE A 13 -6.51 -11.91 -26.56
C ILE A 13 -6.13 -12.97 -25.51
N TYR A 14 -4.84 -13.27 -25.34
CA TYR A 14 -4.39 -14.17 -24.28
C TYR A 14 -4.89 -13.72 -22.90
N LYS A 15 -5.13 -12.42 -22.69
CA LYS A 15 -5.63 -11.86 -21.44
C LYS A 15 -7.06 -12.31 -21.14
N LEU A 16 -7.92 -12.27 -22.15
CA LEU A 16 -9.26 -12.81 -22.04
C LEU A 16 -9.22 -14.33 -21.87
N LYS A 17 -8.40 -15.03 -22.66
CA LYS A 17 -8.27 -16.48 -22.53
C LYS A 17 -7.87 -16.87 -21.12
N TRP A 18 -6.88 -16.18 -20.55
CA TRP A 18 -6.42 -16.38 -19.19
C TRP A 18 -7.52 -16.13 -18.16
N TYR A 19 -8.27 -15.03 -18.27
CA TYR A 19 -9.44 -14.77 -17.42
C TYR A 19 -10.52 -15.86 -17.54
N MET A 20 -10.81 -16.29 -18.78
CA MET A 20 -11.78 -17.35 -19.03
C MET A 20 -11.34 -18.67 -18.41
N ASP A 21 -10.08 -19.08 -18.64
CA ASP A 21 -9.51 -20.30 -18.07
C ASP A 21 -9.55 -20.26 -16.53
N HIS A 22 -9.28 -19.09 -15.92
CA HIS A 22 -9.32 -18.89 -14.46
C HIS A 22 -10.72 -19.09 -13.86
N PHE A 23 -11.77 -18.66 -14.56
CA PHE A 23 -13.17 -18.80 -14.12
C PHE A 23 -13.89 -20.02 -14.71
N GLY A 24 -13.19 -20.89 -15.45
CA GLY A 24 -13.80 -22.05 -16.12
C GLY A 24 -14.79 -21.67 -17.24
N LEU A 25 -14.65 -20.48 -17.82
CA LEU A 25 -15.51 -19.96 -18.88
C LEU A 25 -15.10 -20.56 -20.24
N LYS A 26 -16.09 -21.00 -21.01
CA LYS A 26 -15.92 -21.66 -22.32
C LYS A 26 -16.44 -20.81 -23.48
N GLU A 27 -17.41 -19.95 -23.20
CA GLU A 27 -18.12 -19.18 -24.22
C GLU A 27 -18.31 -17.71 -23.83
N VAL A 28 -18.25 -16.82 -24.83
CA VAL A 28 -18.60 -15.41 -24.70
C VAL A 28 -19.85 -15.09 -25.51
N VAL A 29 -20.84 -14.47 -24.87
CA VAL A 29 -22.07 -13.99 -25.51
C VAL A 29 -22.09 -12.46 -25.50
N LEU A 30 -22.02 -11.88 -26.70
CA LEU A 30 -22.06 -10.43 -26.89
C LEU A 30 -23.52 -9.96 -27.04
N CYS A 31 -23.97 -9.05 -26.18
CA CYS A 31 -25.35 -8.57 -26.10
C CYS A 31 -25.44 -7.06 -26.40
N PRO A 32 -25.34 -6.64 -27.68
CA PRO A 32 -25.36 -5.21 -28.00
C PRO A 32 -26.75 -4.61 -27.82
N ILE A 33 -26.85 -3.56 -27.01
CA ILE A 33 -28.04 -2.72 -26.83
C ILE A 33 -27.89 -1.34 -27.48
N SER A 34 -26.65 -0.87 -27.71
CA SER A 34 -26.38 0.41 -28.37
C SER A 34 -25.70 0.24 -29.75
N ALA A 35 -25.81 1.26 -30.60
CA ALA A 35 -25.08 1.30 -31.88
C ALA A 35 -23.56 1.26 -31.66
N LYS A 36 -23.08 1.86 -30.56
CA LYS A 36 -21.68 1.85 -30.14
C LYS A 36 -21.20 0.43 -29.87
N GLU A 37 -21.94 -0.36 -29.09
CA GLU A 37 -21.59 -1.77 -28.82
C GLU A 37 -21.57 -2.62 -30.08
N LYS A 38 -22.52 -2.42 -31.00
CA LYS A 38 -22.53 -3.16 -32.28
C LYS A 38 -21.22 -2.98 -33.03
N VAL A 39 -20.68 -1.77 -33.06
CA VAL A 39 -19.40 -1.48 -33.72
C VAL A 39 -18.24 -2.14 -32.98
N ILE A 40 -18.16 -1.97 -31.65
CA ILE A 40 -17.11 -2.56 -30.81
C ILE A 40 -17.09 -4.09 -30.94
N PHE A 41 -18.25 -4.73 -30.80
CA PHE A 41 -18.40 -6.17 -30.88
C PHE A 41 -18.12 -6.71 -32.28
N THR A 42 -18.46 -5.99 -33.34
CA THR A 42 -18.09 -6.40 -34.71
C THR A 42 -16.57 -6.48 -34.86
N TYR A 43 -15.85 -5.49 -34.32
CA TYR A 43 -14.39 -5.46 -34.36
C TYR A 43 -13.77 -6.58 -33.51
N ILE A 44 -14.19 -6.73 -32.25
CA ILE A 44 -13.62 -7.73 -31.33
C ILE A 44 -13.97 -9.17 -31.74
N ARG A 45 -15.17 -9.41 -32.27
CA ARG A 45 -15.64 -10.76 -32.63
C ARG A 45 -14.75 -11.45 -33.66
N LEU A 46 -14.17 -10.71 -34.60
CA LEU A 46 -13.21 -11.24 -35.57
C LEU A 46 -11.99 -11.83 -34.84
N PHE A 47 -11.43 -11.08 -33.89
CA PHE A 47 -10.26 -11.49 -33.12
C PHE A 47 -10.55 -12.71 -32.23
N LEU A 48 -11.69 -12.71 -31.53
CA LEU A 48 -12.07 -13.82 -30.66
C LEU A 48 -12.21 -15.14 -31.42
N LYS A 49 -12.87 -15.11 -32.59
CA LYS A 49 -13.03 -16.30 -33.45
C LYS A 49 -11.68 -16.84 -33.93
N MET A 50 -10.74 -15.96 -34.31
CA MET A 50 -9.40 -16.37 -34.72
C MET A 50 -8.59 -17.04 -33.60
N SER A 51 -9.01 -16.87 -32.34
CA SER A 51 -8.30 -17.36 -31.16
C SER A 51 -8.93 -18.62 -30.56
N GLY A 52 -9.88 -19.23 -31.27
CA GLY A 52 -10.56 -20.45 -30.84
C GLY A 52 -11.58 -20.26 -29.71
N ILE A 53 -11.88 -19.00 -29.31
CA ILE A 53 -12.90 -18.71 -28.30
C ILE A 53 -14.29 -18.83 -28.96
N GLN A 54 -15.19 -19.59 -28.34
CA GLN A 54 -16.57 -19.68 -28.80
C GLN A 54 -17.27 -18.35 -28.54
N VAL A 55 -17.73 -17.68 -29.61
CA VAL A 55 -18.42 -16.39 -29.51
C VAL A 55 -19.75 -16.40 -30.22
N LYS A 56 -20.78 -16.00 -29.48
CA LYS A 56 -22.13 -15.79 -29.99
C LYS A 56 -22.60 -14.36 -29.77
N THR A 57 -23.69 -14.01 -30.42
CA THR A 57 -24.33 -12.71 -30.30
C THR A 57 -25.80 -12.94 -29.99
N SER A 58 -26.32 -12.27 -28.97
CA SER A 58 -27.72 -12.41 -28.53
C SER A 58 -28.35 -11.02 -28.36
N SER A 59 -29.68 -10.95 -28.36
CA SER A 59 -30.40 -9.71 -28.07
C SER A 59 -30.67 -9.60 -26.56
N ILE A 60 -30.72 -8.38 -26.02
CA ILE A 60 -31.12 -8.21 -24.62
C ILE A 60 -32.59 -8.60 -24.38
N ASN A 61 -33.44 -8.41 -25.38
CA ASN A 61 -34.86 -8.75 -25.31
C ASN A 61 -35.09 -10.25 -25.12
N SER A 62 -34.19 -11.09 -25.65
CA SER A 62 -34.23 -12.54 -25.40
C SER A 62 -33.82 -12.93 -23.98
N LEU A 63 -33.14 -12.05 -23.23
CA LEU A 63 -32.82 -12.24 -21.80
C LEU A 63 -33.90 -11.72 -20.85
N ARG A 64 -34.74 -10.76 -21.29
CA ARG A 64 -35.78 -10.10 -20.47
C ARG A 64 -37.15 -10.81 -20.48
N LYS A 65 -37.44 -11.66 -21.47
CA LYS A 65 -38.78 -12.27 -21.63
C LYS A 65 -38.95 -13.54 -20.80
N ASN A 66 -39.64 -13.43 -19.66
CA ASN A 66 -39.97 -14.56 -18.79
C ASN A 66 -41.17 -15.43 -19.24
N HIS A 67 -41.88 -15.12 -20.35
CA HIS A 67 -43.11 -15.86 -20.70
C HIS A 67 -43.31 -16.34 -22.16
N SER A 68 -42.37 -16.13 -23.06
CA SER A 68 -42.28 -16.95 -24.29
C SER A 68 -40.85 -16.92 -24.80
N MET A 69 -40.06 -17.90 -24.34
CA MET A 69 -38.64 -18.00 -24.66
C MET A 69 -38.45 -18.21 -26.17
N ASP A 70 -37.61 -17.38 -26.76
CA ASP A 70 -37.00 -17.62 -28.07
C ASP A 70 -36.09 -18.87 -27.96
N ASN A 71 -36.08 -19.72 -28.99
CA ASN A 71 -35.45 -21.06 -28.94
C ASN A 71 -33.95 -21.02 -28.61
N ALA A 72 -33.26 -19.90 -28.89
CA ALA A 72 -31.85 -19.73 -28.60
C ALA A 72 -31.56 -19.62 -27.09
N VAL A 73 -32.39 -18.90 -26.31
CA VAL A 73 -32.20 -18.75 -24.85
C VAL A 73 -32.77 -19.94 -24.08
N LYS A 74 -33.78 -20.64 -24.61
CA LYS A 74 -34.21 -21.97 -24.13
C LYS A 74 -33.05 -22.96 -24.05
N ASN A 75 -32.18 -22.97 -25.05
CA ASN A 75 -31.03 -23.88 -25.08
C ASN A 75 -29.92 -23.52 -24.07
N TYR A 76 -29.76 -22.24 -23.68
CA TYR A 76 -28.79 -21.82 -22.64
C TYR A 76 -29.37 -21.91 -21.23
N ALA A 77 -30.65 -21.56 -21.05
CA ALA A 77 -31.34 -21.70 -19.79
C ALA A 77 -31.53 -23.17 -19.37
N ALA A 78 -31.52 -24.09 -20.34
CA ALA A 78 -31.59 -25.53 -20.15
C ALA A 78 -30.22 -26.25 -20.22
N SER A 79 -29.10 -25.55 -20.50
CA SER A 79 -27.78 -26.17 -20.44
C SER A 79 -27.33 -26.33 -18.98
N GLU A 80 -26.79 -27.49 -18.63
CA GLU A 80 -26.35 -27.82 -17.26
C GLU A 80 -25.16 -26.97 -16.76
N ASP A 81 -24.47 -26.21 -17.64
CA ASP A 81 -23.21 -25.50 -17.32
C ASP A 81 -23.29 -23.97 -17.55
N LYS A 82 -24.31 -23.31 -16.97
CA LYS A 82 -24.54 -21.84 -17.07
C LYS A 82 -23.37 -21.00 -16.56
N SER A 83 -22.61 -21.53 -15.59
CA SER A 83 -21.42 -20.90 -15.01
C SER A 83 -20.27 -20.80 -16.01
N SER A 84 -20.28 -21.55 -17.12
CA SER A 84 -19.24 -21.50 -18.15
C SER A 84 -19.41 -20.39 -19.21
N ILE A 85 -20.46 -19.56 -19.14
CA ILE A 85 -20.78 -18.56 -20.17
C ILE A 85 -20.61 -17.14 -19.63
N LEU A 86 -19.83 -16.32 -20.33
CA LEU A 86 -19.63 -14.90 -20.01
C LEU A 86 -20.48 -14.00 -20.91
N PHE A 87 -21.40 -13.24 -20.34
CA PHE A 87 -22.18 -12.24 -21.06
C PHE A 87 -21.49 -10.88 -21.06
N VAL A 88 -21.54 -10.16 -22.18
CA VAL A 88 -20.97 -8.81 -22.29
C VAL A 88 -22.02 -7.85 -22.80
N SER A 89 -22.28 -6.79 -22.03
CA SER A 89 -23.26 -5.75 -22.36
C SER A 89 -22.98 -4.44 -21.60
N GLU A 90 -23.60 -3.36 -22.03
CA GLU A 90 -23.70 -2.10 -21.27
C GLU A 90 -24.59 -2.29 -20.01
N ASP A 91 -24.52 -1.33 -19.08
CA ASP A 91 -25.10 -1.42 -17.73
C ASP A 91 -26.60 -1.79 -17.71
N GLU A 92 -27.40 -1.26 -18.65
CA GLU A 92 -28.82 -1.63 -18.75
C GLU A 92 -29.05 -3.09 -19.15
N GLY A 93 -28.12 -3.66 -19.89
CA GLY A 93 -28.13 -5.07 -20.28
C GLY A 93 -27.64 -5.96 -19.15
N LEU A 94 -26.66 -5.50 -18.38
CA LEU A 94 -26.15 -6.22 -17.21
C LEU A 94 -27.22 -6.47 -16.15
N LYS A 95 -28.25 -5.61 -16.02
CA LYS A 95 -29.40 -5.88 -15.16
C LYS A 95 -30.12 -7.18 -15.54
N ALA A 96 -30.34 -7.42 -16.84
CA ALA A 96 -30.98 -8.63 -17.32
C ALA A 96 -30.07 -9.86 -17.12
N VAL A 97 -28.76 -9.69 -17.31
CA VAL A 97 -27.76 -10.73 -17.02
C VAL A 97 -27.80 -11.13 -15.53
N ALA A 98 -27.79 -10.13 -14.63
CA ALA A 98 -27.87 -10.32 -13.19
C ALA A 98 -29.20 -10.95 -12.73
N GLN A 99 -30.34 -10.52 -13.28
CA GLN A 99 -31.66 -11.11 -13.00
C GLN A 99 -31.75 -12.61 -13.30
N ASN A 100 -31.00 -13.08 -14.30
CA ASN A 100 -30.94 -14.50 -14.65
C ASN A 100 -29.80 -15.25 -13.94
N GLY A 101 -29.08 -14.58 -13.03
CA GLY A 101 -27.96 -15.17 -12.30
C GLY A 101 -26.75 -15.51 -13.18
N PHE A 102 -26.59 -14.89 -14.34
CA PHE A 102 -25.48 -15.20 -15.27
C PHE A 102 -24.19 -14.43 -14.95
N ASN A 103 -23.06 -14.97 -15.40
CA ASN A 103 -21.78 -14.26 -15.38
C ASN A 103 -21.79 -13.12 -16.40
N GLY A 104 -21.21 -11.97 -16.03
CA GLY A 104 -21.23 -10.82 -16.89
C GLY A 104 -20.13 -9.80 -16.62
N LEU A 105 -19.67 -9.16 -17.71
CA LEU A 105 -18.78 -8.01 -17.68
C LEU A 105 -19.39 -6.84 -18.47
N SER A 106 -19.12 -5.62 -18.01
CA SER A 106 -19.46 -4.44 -18.78
C SER A 106 -18.69 -4.43 -20.10
N THR A 107 -19.28 -3.88 -21.15
CA THR A 107 -18.59 -3.71 -22.43
C THR A 107 -17.32 -2.88 -22.29
N GLU A 108 -17.30 -1.95 -21.34
CA GLU A 108 -16.10 -1.17 -21.02
C GLU A 108 -15.00 -2.03 -20.41
N ASP A 109 -15.29 -2.79 -19.35
CA ASP A 109 -14.30 -3.67 -18.71
C ASP A 109 -13.78 -4.73 -19.68
N PHE A 110 -14.70 -5.35 -20.44
CA PHE A 110 -14.35 -6.33 -21.45
C PHE A 110 -13.42 -5.74 -22.52
N ALA A 111 -13.73 -4.55 -23.03
CA ALA A 111 -12.87 -3.91 -24.03
C ALA A 111 -11.51 -3.50 -23.44
N ARG A 112 -11.45 -3.05 -22.18
CA ARG A 112 -10.20 -2.66 -21.50
C ARG A 112 -9.21 -3.81 -21.38
N MET A 113 -9.67 -5.05 -21.26
CA MET A 113 -8.80 -6.24 -21.28
C MET A 113 -7.91 -6.28 -22.54
N PHE A 114 -8.39 -5.74 -23.66
CA PHE A 114 -7.65 -5.73 -24.93
C PHE A 114 -6.81 -4.47 -25.16
N MET A 115 -6.97 -3.41 -24.35
CA MET A 115 -6.27 -2.14 -24.53
C MET A 115 -5.01 -2.00 -23.66
N LEU A 116 -4.89 -2.84 -22.64
CA LEU A 116 -3.75 -2.83 -21.73
C LEU A 116 -2.43 -3.13 -22.45
N GLU A 117 -1.39 -2.36 -22.17
CA GLU A 117 -0.03 -2.73 -22.56
C GLU A 117 0.50 -3.87 -21.67
N LYS A 118 1.68 -4.42 -21.96
CA LYS A 118 2.24 -5.60 -21.27
C LYS A 118 2.28 -5.37 -19.74
N GLU A 119 2.09 -6.44 -18.95
CA GLU A 119 2.32 -6.53 -17.49
C GLU A 119 1.19 -6.11 -16.51
N ARG A 120 -0.06 -6.58 -16.69
CA ARG A 120 -1.10 -6.39 -15.63
C ARG A 120 -1.97 -7.62 -15.30
N LEU A 121 -1.59 -8.80 -15.78
CA LEU A 121 -2.24 -10.03 -15.35
C LEU A 121 -1.30 -10.76 -14.40
N VAL A 122 -1.47 -10.52 -13.11
CA VAL A 122 -0.74 -11.25 -12.07
C VAL A 122 -1.75 -12.20 -11.40
N PRO A 123 -1.61 -13.53 -11.60
CA PRO A 123 -2.55 -14.55 -11.08
C PRO A 123 -2.72 -14.55 -9.57
N LYS A 124 -1.71 -14.05 -8.85
CA LYS A 124 -1.57 -14.10 -7.40
C LYS A 124 -0.96 -12.80 -6.94
N THR A 125 -1.81 -11.83 -6.67
CA THR A 125 -1.38 -10.52 -6.18
C THR A 125 -1.32 -10.53 -4.66
N GLN A 126 -0.44 -9.72 -4.06
CA GLN A 126 -0.45 -9.49 -2.62
C GLN A 126 -1.74 -8.77 -2.15
N VAL A 127 -2.66 -8.42 -3.05
CA VAL A 127 -4.01 -7.94 -2.72
C VAL A 127 -4.71 -8.87 -1.74
N TYR A 128 -4.67 -10.19 -1.94
CA TYR A 128 -5.35 -11.12 -1.02
C TYR A 128 -4.75 -11.05 0.39
N ASN A 129 -3.41 -11.00 0.45
CA ASN A 129 -2.70 -10.80 1.70
C ASN A 129 -3.01 -9.43 2.33
N THR A 130 -3.21 -8.40 1.51
CA THR A 130 -3.61 -7.08 1.98
C THR A 130 -5.02 -7.11 2.55
N LEU A 131 -5.98 -7.77 1.88
CA LEU A 131 -7.36 -7.89 2.33
C LEU A 131 -7.44 -8.65 3.65
N GLU A 132 -6.82 -9.82 3.79
CA GLU A 132 -6.82 -10.53 5.08
C GLU A 132 -6.17 -9.75 6.22
N ASN A 133 -5.18 -8.91 5.91
CA ASN A 133 -4.50 -8.10 6.92
C ASN A 133 -5.28 -6.82 7.25
N CYS A 134 -6.33 -6.50 6.48
CA CYS A 134 -7.18 -5.33 6.64
C CYS A 134 -8.58 -5.66 7.21
N TYR A 135 -8.99 -6.93 7.16
CA TYR A 135 -10.33 -7.41 7.53
C TYR A 135 -10.24 -8.71 8.34
N SER A 136 -10.97 -8.76 9.45
CA SER A 136 -10.98 -9.90 10.38
C SER A 136 -12.11 -10.91 10.11
N SER A 137 -13.12 -10.51 9.34
CA SER A 137 -14.25 -11.37 8.97
C SER A 137 -14.60 -11.23 7.49
N LEU A 138 -14.57 -12.36 6.77
CA LEU A 138 -14.74 -12.44 5.32
C LEU A 138 -15.87 -13.41 4.95
N CYS A 139 -16.84 -12.92 4.17
CA CYS A 139 -17.86 -13.75 3.54
C CYS A 139 -17.54 -13.92 2.06
N ILE A 140 -17.19 -15.13 1.64
CA ILE A 140 -16.94 -15.45 0.24
C ILE A 140 -18.23 -15.97 -0.38
N VAL A 141 -18.56 -15.48 -1.57
CA VAL A 141 -19.73 -15.90 -2.32
C VAL A 141 -19.30 -16.33 -3.72
N GLY A 142 -19.68 -17.54 -4.11
CA GLY A 142 -19.49 -18.04 -5.47
C GLY A 142 -19.40 -19.56 -5.54
N ASP A 143 -19.68 -20.09 -6.72
CA ASP A 143 -19.68 -21.54 -6.98
C ASP A 143 -18.47 -21.97 -7.83
N CYS A 144 -17.70 -21.03 -8.37
CA CYS A 144 -16.51 -21.37 -9.16
C CYS A 144 -15.38 -21.95 -8.29
N ALA A 145 -14.49 -22.74 -8.91
CA ALA A 145 -13.34 -23.34 -8.23
C ALA A 145 -12.48 -22.28 -7.51
N PHE A 146 -12.36 -21.10 -8.11
CA PHE A 146 -11.65 -19.97 -7.54
C PHE A 146 -12.23 -19.48 -6.20
N ALA A 147 -13.56 -19.53 -6.00
CA ALA A 147 -14.17 -19.23 -4.71
C ALA A 147 -13.73 -20.21 -3.61
N GLY A 148 -13.62 -21.49 -3.96
CA GLY A 148 -13.07 -22.54 -3.09
C GLY A 148 -11.60 -22.31 -2.74
N GLU A 149 -10.77 -22.02 -3.73
CA GLU A 149 -9.35 -21.69 -3.53
C GLU A 149 -9.17 -20.49 -2.58
N MET A 150 -9.96 -19.43 -2.76
CA MET A 150 -9.91 -18.26 -1.87
C MET A 150 -10.35 -18.61 -0.45
N LYS A 151 -11.39 -19.43 -0.30
CA LYS A 151 -11.82 -19.92 1.03
C LYS A 151 -10.71 -20.70 1.72
N GLU A 152 -10.02 -21.59 1.03
CA GLU A 152 -8.90 -22.35 1.57
C GLU A 152 -7.73 -21.43 1.95
N TYR A 153 -7.35 -20.52 1.06
CA TYR A 153 -6.27 -19.55 1.28
C TYR A 153 -6.49 -18.73 2.55
N TYR A 154 -7.69 -18.19 2.74
CA TYR A 154 -8.02 -17.38 3.93
C TYR A 154 -8.21 -18.25 5.17
N ALA A 155 -8.82 -19.44 5.06
CA ALA A 155 -8.93 -20.36 6.20
C ALA A 155 -7.58 -20.82 6.77
N GLY A 156 -6.49 -20.70 5.98
CA GLY A 156 -5.12 -20.93 6.46
C GLY A 156 -4.67 -19.97 7.57
N ASN A 157 -5.25 -18.77 7.67
CA ASN A 157 -5.02 -17.85 8.78
C ASN A 157 -6.12 -18.05 9.84
N LYS A 158 -5.74 -18.63 10.99
CA LYS A 158 -6.68 -18.95 12.08
C LYS A 158 -7.25 -17.71 12.80
N ASN A 159 -6.71 -16.53 12.52
CA ASN A 159 -7.11 -15.28 13.17
C ASN A 159 -8.17 -14.51 12.38
N ILE A 160 -8.60 -15.04 11.23
CA ILE A 160 -9.69 -14.48 10.45
C ILE A 160 -10.88 -15.44 10.44
N ASP A 161 -12.07 -14.89 10.63
CA ASP A 161 -13.31 -15.60 10.39
C ASP A 161 -13.62 -15.59 8.90
N VAL A 162 -13.90 -16.76 8.35
CA VAL A 162 -14.12 -16.90 6.91
C VAL A 162 -15.22 -17.91 6.69
N ARG A 163 -16.21 -17.56 5.88
CA ARG A 163 -17.27 -18.49 5.43
C ARG A 163 -17.44 -18.44 3.91
N LEU A 164 -17.92 -19.54 3.34
CA LEU A 164 -18.25 -19.66 1.94
C LEU A 164 -19.75 -19.87 1.80
N LEU A 165 -20.39 -19.07 0.96
CA LEU A 165 -21.79 -19.21 0.56
C LEU A 165 -21.85 -19.51 -0.94
N GLY A 166 -22.84 -20.32 -1.33
CA GLY A 166 -23.14 -20.55 -2.73
C GLY A 166 -23.71 -19.30 -3.41
N ARG A 167 -23.63 -19.24 -4.73
CA ARG A 167 -24.19 -18.13 -5.51
C ARG A 167 -25.71 -17.99 -5.33
N ASP A 168 -26.38 -19.10 -5.05
CA ASP A 168 -27.81 -19.17 -4.74
C ASP A 168 -28.22 -18.40 -3.47
N SER A 169 -27.25 -18.04 -2.62
CA SER A 169 -27.46 -17.13 -1.49
C SER A 169 -27.62 -15.67 -1.90
N VAL A 170 -27.49 -15.32 -3.18
CA VAL A 170 -27.64 -13.96 -3.67
C VAL A 170 -28.82 -13.85 -4.63
N SER A 171 -29.81 -13.06 -4.23
CA SER A 171 -30.94 -12.70 -5.08
C SER A 171 -30.74 -11.33 -5.72
N PHE A 172 -31.37 -11.07 -6.88
CA PHE A 172 -31.26 -9.80 -7.59
C PHE A 172 -32.63 -9.26 -7.98
N SER A 173 -32.95 -8.04 -7.54
CA SER A 173 -34.16 -7.32 -7.91
C SER A 173 -33.88 -5.82 -7.95
N ASP A 174 -34.55 -5.11 -8.87
CA ASP A 174 -34.50 -3.65 -8.98
C ASP A 174 -33.09 -3.01 -9.05
N GLY A 175 -32.11 -3.75 -9.57
CA GLY A 175 -30.73 -3.25 -9.70
C GLY A 175 -29.86 -3.44 -8.46
N ILE A 176 -30.31 -4.25 -7.49
CA ILE A 176 -29.66 -4.48 -6.21
C ILE A 176 -29.54 -5.99 -5.98
N TYR A 177 -28.40 -6.42 -5.46
CA TYR A 177 -28.23 -7.76 -4.90
C TYR A 177 -28.66 -7.79 -3.43
N ARG A 178 -29.27 -8.90 -3.01
CA ARG A 178 -29.54 -9.20 -1.60
C ARG A 178 -28.89 -10.51 -1.23
N LEU A 179 -28.11 -10.49 -0.15
CA LEU A 179 -27.51 -11.69 0.43
C LEU A 179 -28.53 -12.31 1.40
N ASP A 180 -28.96 -13.54 1.15
CA ASP A 180 -30.00 -14.27 1.87
C ASP A 180 -29.49 -14.81 3.23
N VAL A 181 -28.89 -13.92 4.01
CA VAL A 181 -28.43 -14.15 5.38
C VAL A 181 -28.94 -13.03 6.27
N ALA A 182 -29.15 -13.34 7.55
CA ALA A 182 -29.34 -12.29 8.55
C ALA A 182 -28.10 -11.37 8.58
N GLU A 183 -28.30 -10.10 8.95
CA GLU A 183 -27.20 -9.15 9.12
C GLU A 183 -26.09 -9.80 9.96
N SER A 184 -24.89 -9.86 9.39
CA SER A 184 -23.71 -10.51 9.94
C SER A 184 -22.64 -9.47 10.26
N ASN A 185 -21.66 -9.88 11.06
CA ASN A 185 -20.47 -9.09 11.33
C ASN A 185 -19.40 -9.23 10.23
N ASP A 186 -19.78 -9.65 9.02
CA ASP A 186 -18.81 -9.77 7.92
C ASP A 186 -18.33 -8.36 7.54
N GLU A 187 -17.03 -8.12 7.67
CA GLU A 187 -16.44 -6.82 7.37
C GLU A 187 -16.23 -6.61 5.86
N LEU A 188 -16.13 -7.72 5.11
CA LEU A 188 -16.02 -7.75 3.65
C LEU A 188 -16.76 -8.95 3.07
N VAL A 189 -17.63 -8.69 2.09
CA VAL A 189 -18.24 -9.71 1.23
C VAL A 189 -17.48 -9.78 -0.09
N MET A 190 -17.01 -10.96 -0.45
CA MET A 190 -16.16 -11.23 -1.60
C MET A 190 -16.94 -12.03 -2.64
N ILE A 191 -17.42 -11.37 -3.70
CA ILE A 191 -18.07 -12.02 -4.84
C ILE A 191 -16.99 -12.55 -5.78
N MET A 192 -16.74 -13.86 -5.73
CA MET A 192 -15.66 -14.51 -6.47
C MET A 192 -16.08 -14.97 -7.87
N ASP A 193 -17.36 -15.21 -8.08
CA ASP A 193 -17.87 -15.44 -9.43
C ASP A 193 -17.82 -14.14 -10.26
N PRO A 194 -17.67 -14.22 -11.60
CA PRO A 194 -17.64 -13.05 -12.47
C PRO A 194 -19.05 -12.48 -12.71
N MET A 195 -19.72 -12.09 -11.62
CA MET A 195 -21.04 -11.47 -11.61
C MET A 195 -20.97 -10.00 -12.04
N PRO A 196 -22.03 -9.47 -12.69
CA PRO A 196 -22.19 -8.03 -12.88
C PRO A 196 -22.06 -7.26 -11.55
N GLN A 197 -21.49 -6.06 -11.59
CA GLN A 197 -21.29 -5.27 -10.37
C GLN A 197 -22.52 -4.41 -10.08
N PHE A 198 -23.16 -4.68 -8.94
CA PHE A 198 -24.28 -3.91 -8.40
C PHE A 198 -24.15 -3.83 -6.87
N PRO A 199 -24.79 -2.84 -6.21
CA PRO A 199 -24.84 -2.78 -4.75
C PRO A 199 -25.40 -4.07 -4.14
N LEU A 200 -24.86 -4.48 -2.98
CA LEU A 200 -25.30 -5.66 -2.23
C LEU A 200 -25.80 -5.25 -0.85
N PHE A 201 -26.93 -5.79 -0.42
CA PHE A 201 -27.51 -5.55 0.91
C PHE A 201 -27.75 -6.86 1.66
N TYR A 202 -27.67 -6.83 3.00
CA TYR A 202 -27.98 -8.00 3.82
C TYR A 202 -29.50 -8.19 3.96
N GLY A 203 -30.00 -9.37 3.58
CA GLY A 203 -31.42 -9.73 3.64
C GLY A 203 -32.31 -8.61 3.09
N ASN A 204 -33.35 -8.27 3.86
CA ASN A 204 -34.26 -7.15 3.55
C ASN A 204 -33.87 -5.81 4.21
N SER A 205 -32.66 -5.72 4.79
CA SER A 205 -32.21 -4.50 5.45
C SER A 205 -31.83 -3.39 4.46
N GLU A 206 -31.68 -2.17 4.96
CA GLU A 206 -31.03 -1.05 4.27
C GLU A 206 -29.50 -1.04 4.49
N HIS A 207 -28.95 -2.07 5.14
CA HIS A 207 -27.52 -2.23 5.32
C HIS A 207 -26.88 -2.79 4.05
N GLU A 208 -26.29 -1.91 3.25
CA GLU A 208 -25.42 -2.35 2.15
C GLU A 208 -24.06 -2.83 2.68
N ALA A 209 -23.66 -4.00 2.17
CA ALA A 209 -22.42 -4.67 2.51
C ALA A 209 -21.21 -3.95 1.88
N ASN A 210 -20.04 -4.09 2.51
CA ASN A 210 -18.78 -3.74 1.86
C ASN A 210 -18.39 -4.88 0.91
N VAL A 211 -18.34 -4.63 -0.40
CA VAL A 211 -18.22 -5.70 -1.40
C VAL A 211 -16.96 -5.59 -2.24
N PHE A 212 -16.25 -6.71 -2.35
CA PHE A 212 -15.17 -6.91 -3.31
C PHE A 212 -15.62 -7.87 -4.41
N PHE A 213 -15.64 -7.42 -5.66
CA PHE A 213 -15.88 -8.27 -6.82
C PHE A 213 -14.55 -8.75 -7.41
N ALA A 214 -14.38 -10.06 -7.64
CA ALA A 214 -13.16 -10.60 -8.26
C ALA A 214 -12.81 -9.90 -9.59
N ASN A 215 -13.83 -9.51 -10.36
CA ASN A 215 -13.69 -8.71 -11.58
C ASN A 215 -12.78 -7.47 -11.42
N ASN A 216 -12.73 -6.86 -10.24
CA ASN A 216 -11.89 -5.69 -9.95
C ASN A 216 -10.39 -5.98 -10.04
N MET A 217 -9.97 -7.22 -9.84
CA MET A 217 -8.56 -7.64 -9.93
C MET A 217 -8.05 -7.70 -11.37
N PHE A 218 -8.96 -7.80 -12.33
CA PHE A 218 -8.63 -7.96 -13.74
C PHE A 218 -8.81 -6.65 -14.53
N ARG A 219 -9.18 -5.58 -13.84
CA ARG A 219 -9.32 -4.24 -14.41
C ARG A 219 -7.96 -3.61 -14.62
N SER A 220 -7.86 -2.79 -15.67
CA SER A 220 -6.64 -2.09 -16.05
C SER A 220 -6.11 -1.13 -14.99
N PHE A 221 -6.96 -0.65 -14.09
CA PHE A 221 -6.61 0.16 -12.93
C PHE A 221 -7.32 -0.52 -11.77
N TYR A 222 -6.57 -1.06 -10.81
CA TYR A 222 -7.13 -1.78 -9.68
C TYR A 222 -8.08 -0.83 -8.93
N LYS A 223 -9.38 -1.03 -9.14
CA LYS A 223 -10.46 -0.43 -8.37
C LYS A 223 -10.97 -1.50 -7.41
N PRO A 224 -10.19 -1.93 -6.41
CA PRO A 224 -10.45 -3.16 -5.68
C PRO A 224 -11.86 -3.18 -5.05
N VAL A 225 -12.40 -2.01 -4.67
CA VAL A 225 -13.69 -1.91 -3.98
C VAL A 225 -14.49 -0.75 -4.57
N GLU A 226 -15.62 -1.00 -5.27
CA GLU A 226 -16.48 0.10 -5.75
C GLU A 226 -17.19 0.82 -4.60
N THR A 227 -17.42 0.13 -3.47
CA THR A 227 -18.00 0.67 -2.24
C THR A 227 -16.99 1.41 -1.35
N TYR A 228 -15.77 1.69 -1.83
CA TYR A 228 -14.69 2.29 -1.02
C TYR A 228 -15.12 3.56 -0.27
N ARG A 229 -16.05 4.37 -0.82
CA ARG A 229 -16.57 5.57 -0.15
C ARG A 229 -17.33 5.23 1.14
N ARG A 230 -18.19 4.22 1.11
CA ARG A 230 -18.95 3.77 2.30
C ARG A 230 -18.01 3.15 3.32
N ASP A 231 -17.04 2.37 2.86
CA ASP A 231 -16.02 1.79 3.74
C ASP A 231 -15.17 2.88 4.42
N ILE A 232 -14.80 3.95 3.70
CA ILE A 232 -14.16 5.14 4.29
C ILE A 232 -15.04 5.74 5.38
N ASP A 233 -16.33 5.94 5.15
CA ASP A 233 -17.22 6.49 6.18
C ASP A 233 -17.24 5.63 7.45
N ASN A 234 -17.17 4.30 7.31
CA ASN A 234 -17.09 3.37 8.44
C ASN A 234 -15.73 3.44 9.16
N ILE A 235 -14.63 3.50 8.40
CA ILE A 235 -13.27 3.70 8.93
C ILE A 235 -13.22 5.01 9.74
N LEU A 236 -13.70 6.12 9.17
CA LEU A 236 -13.67 7.43 9.81
C LEU A 236 -14.47 7.43 11.12
N LYS A 237 -15.68 6.85 11.13
CA LYS A 237 -16.49 6.72 12.37
C LYS A 237 -15.74 5.94 13.46
N LEU A 238 -15.15 4.80 13.11
CA LEU A 238 -14.38 3.99 14.07
C LEU A 238 -13.21 4.78 14.67
N LEU A 239 -12.45 5.49 13.83
CA LEU A 239 -11.29 6.26 14.26
C LEU A 239 -11.70 7.46 15.16
N ILE A 240 -12.79 8.14 14.81
CA ILE A 240 -13.39 9.21 15.63
C ILE A 240 -13.80 8.71 17.01
N ASP A 241 -14.39 7.51 17.09
CA ASP A 241 -14.80 6.90 18.36
C ASP A 241 -13.61 6.50 19.23
N LYS A 242 -12.45 6.26 18.60
CA LYS A 242 -11.17 5.96 19.23
C LYS A 242 -10.28 7.19 19.46
N GLY A 243 -10.79 8.41 19.25
CA GLY A 243 -10.09 9.64 19.63
C GLY A 243 -9.16 10.22 18.55
N VAL A 244 -9.32 9.83 17.29
CA VAL A 244 -8.67 10.47 16.13
C VAL A 244 -9.55 11.62 15.63
N THR A 245 -8.94 12.79 15.40
CA THR A 245 -9.65 13.94 14.81
C THR A 245 -9.73 13.76 13.30
N VAL A 246 -10.90 13.99 12.69
CA VAL A 246 -11.10 13.84 11.25
C VAL A 246 -11.53 15.16 10.61
N VAL A 247 -10.75 15.60 9.61
CA VAL A 247 -11.06 16.74 8.73
C VAL A 247 -11.30 16.22 7.32
N THR A 248 -12.50 16.42 6.78
CA THR A 248 -12.82 16.18 5.37
C THR A 248 -12.69 17.46 4.56
N VAL A 249 -11.72 17.50 3.66
CA VAL A 249 -11.49 18.61 2.72
C VAL A 249 -12.41 18.45 1.52
N CYS A 250 -13.23 19.45 1.27
CA CYS A 250 -14.19 19.50 0.18
C CYS A 250 -13.65 20.40 -0.93
N SER A 251 -13.63 19.87 -2.15
CA SER A 251 -13.13 20.60 -3.32
C SER A 251 -13.98 21.87 -3.57
N ALA A 252 -13.37 22.92 -4.12
CA ALA A 252 -14.06 24.17 -4.41
C ALA A 252 -15.25 23.93 -5.36
N ASP A 253 -16.39 24.57 -5.10
CA ASP A 253 -17.57 24.38 -5.93
C ASP A 253 -17.45 25.17 -7.23
N TYR A 254 -17.08 24.50 -8.32
CA TYR A 254 -16.98 25.12 -9.65
C TYR A 254 -18.25 25.86 -10.08
N ALA A 255 -19.44 25.47 -9.58
CA ALA A 255 -20.68 26.18 -9.87
C ALA A 255 -20.66 27.64 -9.40
N ASP A 256 -19.97 27.95 -8.31
CA ASP A 256 -19.79 29.32 -7.80
C ASP A 256 -18.94 30.20 -8.73
N PHE A 257 -18.17 29.59 -9.64
CA PHE A 257 -17.24 30.28 -10.54
C PHE A 257 -17.69 30.31 -12.00
N LYS A 258 -18.83 29.69 -12.35
CA LYS A 258 -19.35 29.68 -13.74
C LYS A 258 -19.67 31.07 -14.32
N GLY A 259 -19.82 32.08 -13.46
CA GLY A 259 -20.00 33.47 -13.90
C GLY A 259 -18.71 34.09 -14.45
N ASP A 260 -17.54 33.57 -14.07
CA ASP A 260 -16.23 34.04 -14.54
C ASP A 260 -15.93 33.46 -15.93
N GLN A 261 -16.16 34.28 -16.95
CA GLN A 261 -15.98 33.86 -18.35
C GLN A 261 -14.51 33.56 -18.69
N GLU A 262 -13.55 34.25 -18.05
CA GLU A 262 -12.13 34.04 -18.31
C GLU A 262 -11.65 32.70 -17.74
N LEU A 263 -12.11 32.35 -16.54
CA LEU A 263 -11.83 31.06 -15.93
C LEU A 263 -12.43 29.91 -16.74
N VAL A 264 -13.69 30.03 -17.13
CA VAL A 264 -14.38 29.02 -17.95
C VAL A 264 -13.63 28.81 -19.27
N ALA A 265 -13.28 29.90 -19.97
CA ALA A 265 -12.53 29.82 -21.23
C ALA A 265 -11.14 29.19 -21.05
N THR A 266 -10.48 29.47 -19.92
CA THR A 266 -9.16 28.89 -19.58
C THR A 266 -9.26 27.38 -19.42
N ILE A 267 -10.20 26.90 -18.58
CA ILE A 267 -10.40 25.47 -18.32
C ILE A 267 -10.72 24.73 -19.62
N GLU A 268 -11.65 25.26 -20.43
CA GLU A 268 -11.99 24.63 -21.71
C GLU A 268 -10.81 24.57 -22.69
N SER A 269 -9.95 25.59 -22.69
CA SER A 269 -8.75 25.64 -23.55
C SER A 269 -7.73 24.56 -23.16
N TRP A 270 -7.46 24.41 -21.87
CA TRP A 270 -6.58 23.38 -21.35
C TRP A 270 -7.15 21.97 -21.55
N ASP A 271 -8.45 21.78 -21.33
CA ASP A 271 -9.12 20.49 -21.55
C ASP A 271 -9.07 20.06 -23.01
N LYS A 272 -9.28 21.00 -23.95
CA LYS A 272 -9.12 20.74 -25.39
C LYS A 272 -7.69 20.32 -25.73
N LEU A 273 -6.67 20.95 -25.14
CA LEU A 273 -5.27 20.57 -25.34
C LEU A 273 -5.00 19.17 -24.80
N ARG A 274 -5.45 18.86 -23.57
CA ARG A 274 -5.30 17.55 -22.94
C ARG A 274 -5.88 16.42 -23.78
N HIS A 275 -7.06 16.63 -24.38
CA HIS A 275 -7.70 15.64 -25.24
C HIS A 275 -7.04 15.49 -26.62
N LYS A 276 -6.44 16.57 -27.14
CA LYS A 276 -5.75 16.55 -28.43
C LYS A 276 -4.36 15.91 -28.33
N ASP A 277 -3.60 16.28 -27.31
CA ASP A 277 -2.21 15.88 -27.11
C ASP A 277 -1.85 15.95 -25.62
N SER A 278 -1.89 14.78 -24.96
CA SER A 278 -1.62 14.65 -23.52
C SER A 278 -0.15 14.98 -23.17
N GLU A 279 0.80 14.71 -24.07
CA GLU A 279 2.21 14.99 -23.81
C GLU A 279 2.50 16.49 -23.89
N ALA A 280 2.01 17.15 -24.95
CA ALA A 280 2.09 18.61 -25.07
C ALA A 280 1.35 19.32 -23.94
N PHE A 281 0.19 18.81 -23.53
CA PHE A 281 -0.54 19.29 -22.36
C PHE A 281 0.31 19.24 -21.09
N ASN A 282 0.90 18.09 -20.77
CA ASN A 282 1.71 17.93 -19.57
C ASN A 282 2.94 18.84 -19.58
N LYS A 283 3.64 18.92 -20.72
CA LYS A 283 4.79 19.81 -20.89
C LYS A 283 4.40 21.27 -20.65
N LYS A 284 3.34 21.75 -21.32
CA LYS A 284 2.87 23.15 -21.19
C LYS A 284 2.41 23.46 -19.76
N ARG A 285 1.78 22.51 -19.07
CA ARG A 285 1.38 22.67 -17.68
C ARG A 285 2.59 22.81 -16.75
N HIS A 286 3.65 22.05 -16.98
CA HIS A 286 4.91 22.21 -16.24
C HIS A 286 5.60 23.54 -16.54
N GLU A 287 5.60 24.00 -17.79
CA GLU A 287 6.11 25.33 -18.18
C GLU A 287 5.36 26.43 -17.44
N ALA A 288 4.03 26.38 -17.43
CA ALA A 288 3.20 27.37 -16.74
C ALA A 288 3.42 27.40 -15.22
N ARG A 289 3.75 26.25 -14.61
CA ARG A 289 4.07 26.13 -13.17
C ARG A 289 5.52 26.45 -12.83
N GLY A 290 6.41 26.55 -13.82
CA GLY A 290 7.85 26.63 -13.61
C GLY A 290 8.49 25.32 -13.10
N THR A 291 7.82 24.17 -13.29
CA THR A 291 8.24 22.87 -12.73
C THR A 291 8.74 21.87 -13.77
N THR A 292 9.27 22.35 -14.90
CA THR A 292 9.83 21.49 -15.95
C THR A 292 11.06 20.69 -15.51
N HIS A 293 11.81 21.19 -14.52
CA HIS A 293 12.95 20.52 -13.91
C HIS A 293 12.57 19.20 -13.20
N LEU A 294 11.28 19.00 -12.86
CA LEU A 294 10.78 17.77 -12.24
C LEU A 294 10.61 16.62 -13.25
N LEU A 295 10.44 16.91 -14.54
CA LEU A 295 10.10 15.91 -15.57
C LEU A 295 11.10 14.75 -15.65
N PRO A 296 12.44 14.96 -15.60
CA PRO A 296 13.38 13.85 -15.56
C PRO A 296 13.20 12.95 -14.33
N ASN A 297 13.00 13.54 -13.14
CA ASN A 297 12.78 12.80 -11.90
C ASN A 297 11.49 11.97 -11.98
N GLN A 298 10.41 12.51 -12.56
CA GLN A 298 9.13 11.82 -12.75
C GLN A 298 9.22 10.62 -13.70
N ARG A 299 10.00 10.73 -14.79
CA ARG A 299 10.15 9.66 -15.80
C ARG A 299 10.87 8.42 -15.25
N ASN A 300 11.66 8.59 -14.20
CA ASN A 300 12.42 7.51 -13.57
C ASN A 300 11.65 6.82 -12.42
N LEU A 301 10.42 7.27 -12.12
CA LEU A 301 9.62 6.66 -11.08
C LEU A 301 9.09 5.30 -11.52
N ILE A 302 9.17 4.33 -10.61
CA ILE A 302 8.65 2.97 -10.79
C ILE A 302 7.30 2.90 -10.10
N HIS A 303 6.32 2.30 -10.77
CA HIS A 303 4.96 2.16 -10.26
C HIS A 303 4.66 0.70 -9.93
N SER A 304 4.26 0.40 -8.70
CA SER A 304 3.76 -0.92 -8.30
C SER A 304 2.29 -0.84 -7.82
N TYR A 305 1.59 -1.96 -8.01
CA TYR A 305 0.23 -2.20 -7.52
C TYR A 305 0.12 -3.53 -6.76
N ASP A 306 1.25 -4.12 -6.32
CA ASP A 306 1.27 -5.48 -5.79
C ASP A 306 0.32 -5.66 -4.59
N LYS A 307 0.18 -4.62 -3.75
CA LYS A 307 -0.72 -4.56 -2.57
C LYS A 307 -2.15 -4.11 -2.87
N GLY A 308 -2.51 -3.90 -4.14
CA GLY A 308 -3.86 -3.47 -4.54
C GLY A 308 -4.10 -1.98 -4.52
N PHE A 309 -3.08 -1.19 -4.20
CA PHE A 309 -3.08 0.25 -4.33
C PHE A 309 -1.76 0.73 -4.93
N SER A 310 -1.82 1.94 -5.49
CA SER A 310 -0.73 2.57 -6.22
C SER A 310 0.40 2.99 -5.27
N GLN A 311 1.55 2.32 -5.37
CA GLN A 311 2.80 2.65 -4.69
C GLN A 311 3.85 3.11 -5.71
N MET A 312 4.52 4.22 -5.43
CA MET A 312 5.57 4.75 -6.32
C MET A 312 6.92 4.70 -5.65
N TYR A 313 7.93 4.26 -6.40
CA TYR A 313 9.31 4.14 -5.94
C TYR A 313 10.22 4.98 -6.84
N GLY A 314 11.29 5.49 -6.25
CA GLY A 314 12.29 6.31 -6.93
C GLY A 314 12.57 7.58 -6.15
N ASN A 315 13.86 7.88 -6.00
CA ASN A 315 14.36 9.03 -5.27
C ASN A 315 15.29 9.83 -6.18
N GLY A 316 15.18 11.15 -6.12
CA GLY A 316 15.96 12.07 -6.92
C GLY A 316 16.11 13.41 -6.23
N GLU A 317 16.58 14.41 -6.95
CA GLU A 317 16.88 15.73 -6.36
C GLU A 317 15.63 16.43 -5.82
N TYR A 318 14.46 16.20 -6.45
CA TYR A 318 13.26 17.00 -6.17
C TYR A 318 12.04 16.18 -5.72
N ILE A 319 11.95 14.91 -6.13
CA ILE A 319 10.81 14.05 -5.85
C ILE A 319 11.31 12.76 -5.23
N ASN A 320 10.87 12.51 -3.99
CA ASN A 320 11.26 11.35 -3.23
C ASN A 320 10.04 10.62 -2.66
N PHE A 321 10.19 9.30 -2.57
CA PHE A 321 9.20 8.39 -2.03
C PHE A 321 9.79 7.54 -0.92
N LEU A 322 8.98 7.33 0.12
CA LEU A 322 9.24 6.45 1.24
C LEU A 322 8.07 5.46 1.35
N ASN A 323 8.35 4.16 1.23
CA ASN A 323 7.38 3.06 1.24
C ASN A 323 6.21 3.21 0.25
N GLY A 324 6.50 3.75 -0.93
CA GLY A 324 5.48 3.95 -1.97
C GLY A 324 4.75 5.30 -1.92
N PHE A 325 5.03 6.14 -0.91
CA PHE A 325 4.33 7.40 -0.63
C PHE A 325 5.27 8.59 -0.59
N ARG A 326 4.77 9.80 -0.84
CA ARG A 326 5.64 10.98 -0.97
C ARG A 326 6.27 11.37 0.36
N VAL A 327 7.54 11.75 0.32
CA VAL A 327 8.21 12.36 1.47
C VAL A 327 7.59 13.74 1.76
N THR A 328 7.44 14.05 3.04
CA THR A 328 7.01 15.37 3.51
C THR A 328 8.18 16.09 4.18
N SER A 329 8.56 17.24 3.64
CA SER A 329 9.64 18.06 4.18
C SER A 329 9.27 18.66 5.53
N GLY A 330 10.26 18.68 6.43
CA GLY A 330 10.12 19.22 7.79
C GLY A 330 9.59 18.23 8.83
N ASN A 331 9.20 17.01 8.44
CA ASN A 331 8.97 15.91 9.39
C ASN A 331 10.25 15.63 10.18
N ARG A 332 10.08 15.35 11.47
CA ARG A 332 11.20 15.19 12.41
C ARG A 332 10.89 14.16 13.47
N VAL A 333 11.94 13.65 14.10
CA VAL A 333 11.78 12.73 15.23
C VAL A 333 11.18 13.45 16.45
N GLY A 334 10.40 12.72 17.25
CA GLY A 334 9.88 13.22 18.53
C GLY A 334 8.59 14.03 18.43
N ALA A 335 7.96 14.12 17.25
CA ALA A 335 6.57 14.58 17.15
C ALA A 335 5.66 13.63 17.95
N HIS A 336 4.69 14.20 18.69
CA HIS A 336 3.83 13.39 19.56
C HIS A 336 2.77 12.63 18.76
N ASN A 337 2.23 13.26 17.72
CA ASN A 337 1.12 12.76 16.91
C ASN A 337 1.41 12.92 15.41
N ASP A 338 0.61 12.25 14.59
CA ASP A 338 0.72 12.28 13.13
C ASP A 338 -0.56 12.85 12.50
N ILE A 339 -0.40 13.57 11.38
CA ILE A 339 -1.47 13.96 10.46
C ILE A 339 -1.38 13.10 9.21
N TYR A 340 -2.39 12.28 8.97
CA TYR A 340 -2.46 11.42 7.80
C TYR A 340 -3.27 12.09 6.68
N MET A 341 -2.63 12.42 5.56
CA MET A 341 -3.30 12.99 4.40
C MET A 341 -3.64 11.93 3.37
N PHE A 342 -4.92 11.80 3.05
CA PHE A 342 -5.43 10.88 2.04
C PHE A 342 -6.15 11.62 0.93
N GLY A 343 -5.99 11.16 -0.31
CA GLY A 343 -6.69 11.72 -1.46
C GLY A 343 -6.03 11.34 -2.79
N ALA A 344 -6.56 11.92 -3.87
CA ALA A 344 -6.15 11.63 -5.24
C ALA A 344 -4.79 12.27 -5.63
N CYS A 345 -4.62 12.56 -6.92
CA CYS A 345 -3.41 13.19 -7.49
C CYS A 345 -3.02 14.53 -6.85
N VAL A 346 -3.99 15.30 -6.33
CA VAL A 346 -3.73 16.60 -5.67
C VAL A 346 -2.97 16.42 -4.36
N VAL A 347 -3.23 15.34 -3.62
CA VAL A 347 -2.52 15.04 -2.36
C VAL A 347 -1.12 14.51 -2.66
N ARG A 348 -0.98 13.58 -3.63
CA ARG A 348 0.33 13.06 -4.05
C ARG A 348 1.22 14.13 -4.69
N ASP A 349 0.62 15.04 -5.44
CA ASP A 349 1.24 16.21 -6.06
C ASP A 349 2.59 15.99 -6.76
N LEU A 350 2.62 15.14 -7.78
CA LEU A 350 3.83 14.96 -8.62
C LEU A 350 4.26 16.25 -9.34
N GLY A 351 3.40 17.27 -9.38
CA GLY A 351 3.67 18.55 -10.03
C GLY A 351 4.50 19.53 -9.19
N ALA A 352 4.92 19.15 -7.98
CA ALA A 352 5.75 19.92 -7.07
C ALA A 352 6.92 19.08 -6.54
N ASP A 353 8.04 19.74 -6.24
CA ASP A 353 9.10 19.14 -5.43
C ASP A 353 8.62 18.90 -3.99
N ASP A 354 9.42 18.15 -3.22
CA ASP A 354 9.05 17.71 -1.88
C ASP A 354 8.78 18.88 -0.91
N ASP A 355 9.46 20.02 -1.01
CA ASP A 355 9.24 21.18 -0.14
C ASP A 355 7.92 21.92 -0.43
N HIS A 356 7.38 21.69 -1.63
CA HIS A 356 6.26 22.44 -2.19
C HIS A 356 4.98 21.62 -2.36
N THR A 357 4.94 20.38 -1.85
CA THR A 357 3.70 19.59 -1.76
C THR A 357 2.73 20.18 -0.72
N LEU A 358 1.43 19.88 -0.84
CA LEU A 358 0.45 20.28 0.19
C LEU A 358 0.83 19.79 1.59
N ALA A 359 1.33 18.56 1.71
CA ALA A 359 1.73 17.99 2.98
C ALA A 359 2.89 18.77 3.62
N SER A 360 3.91 19.15 2.83
CA SER A 360 5.06 19.92 3.32
C SER A 360 4.70 21.34 3.71
N LEU A 361 3.83 21.99 2.93
CA LEU A 361 3.32 23.31 3.27
C LEU A 361 2.45 23.29 4.54
N ILE A 362 1.59 22.28 4.69
CA ILE A 362 0.82 22.07 5.93
C ILE A 362 1.77 21.82 7.10
N LYS A 363 2.78 20.96 6.94
CA LYS A 363 3.77 20.66 7.98
C LYS A 363 4.48 21.93 8.45
N LYS A 364 4.89 22.80 7.52
CA LYS A 364 5.53 24.09 7.82
C LYS A 364 4.64 24.99 8.68
N GLU A 365 3.33 25.02 8.39
CA GLU A 365 2.36 25.87 9.09
C GLU A 365 1.88 25.28 10.43
N ILE A 366 1.58 23.98 10.49
CA ILE A 366 1.11 23.31 11.71
C ILE A 366 2.20 23.28 12.79
N GLY A 367 3.46 23.25 12.36
CA GLY A 367 4.62 23.34 13.23
C GLY A 367 5.04 22.00 13.81
N SER A 368 5.37 22.01 15.09
CA SER A 368 6.35 21.10 15.67
C SER A 368 5.73 19.88 16.38
N GLU A 369 4.43 19.97 16.67
CA GLU A 369 3.62 18.99 17.41
C GLU A 369 3.29 17.74 16.59
N TYR A 370 3.15 17.90 15.28
CA TYR A 370 2.70 16.86 14.36
C TYR A 370 3.72 16.59 13.27
N ASN A 371 3.93 15.32 12.91
CA ASN A 371 4.42 14.98 11.56
C ASN A 371 3.24 14.90 10.59
N VAL A 372 3.48 15.13 9.30
CA VAL A 372 2.43 15.07 8.26
C VAL A 372 2.82 14.01 7.23
N GLN A 373 1.96 13.00 7.06
CA GLN A 373 2.21 11.85 6.20
C GLN A 373 1.39 11.97 4.91
N ASN A 374 2.06 11.93 3.75
CA ASN A 374 1.42 12.08 2.44
C ASN A 374 1.04 10.71 1.84
N TYR A 375 -0.15 10.22 2.17
CA TYR A 375 -0.74 9.00 1.60
C TYR A 375 -1.58 9.25 0.34
N GLY A 376 -1.21 10.27 -0.45
CA GLY A 376 -1.84 10.56 -1.74
C GLY A 376 -1.69 9.38 -2.70
N SER A 377 -2.81 8.88 -3.22
CA SER A 377 -2.87 7.72 -4.11
C SER A 377 -4.07 7.75 -5.04
N GLU A 378 -4.41 6.62 -5.64
CA GLU A 378 -5.66 6.47 -6.38
C GLU A 378 -6.83 6.48 -5.38
N ILE A 379 -7.83 7.32 -5.65
CA ILE A 379 -8.93 7.53 -4.69
C ILE A 379 -9.73 6.27 -4.40
N HIS A 380 -9.82 5.35 -5.36
CA HIS A 380 -10.60 4.11 -5.24
C HIS A 380 -9.99 3.06 -4.30
N ALA A 381 -8.73 3.23 -3.89
CA ALA A 381 -8.05 2.32 -2.99
C ALA A 381 -7.65 2.97 -1.66
N THR A 382 -8.14 4.20 -1.39
CA THR A 382 -7.84 4.91 -0.15
C THR A 382 -8.27 4.12 1.09
N ASN A 383 -9.42 3.46 1.04
CA ASN A 383 -9.90 2.65 2.16
C ASN A 383 -8.90 1.55 2.56
N LEU A 384 -8.28 0.87 1.58
CA LEU A 384 -7.25 -0.13 1.83
C LEU A 384 -6.02 0.51 2.47
N ILE A 385 -5.52 1.62 1.91
CA ILE A 385 -4.37 2.34 2.48
C ILE A 385 -4.66 2.70 3.94
N MET A 386 -5.84 3.28 4.22
CA MET A 386 -6.23 3.64 5.59
C MET A 386 -6.20 2.44 6.54
N ARG A 387 -6.63 1.25 6.09
CA ARG A 387 -6.62 0.01 6.89
C ARG A 387 -5.22 -0.59 7.07
N THR A 388 -4.26 -0.28 6.19
CA THR A 388 -2.87 -0.74 6.37
C THR A 388 -2.08 0.02 7.44
N LEU A 389 -2.62 1.14 7.92
CA LEU A 389 -1.94 2.03 8.85
C LEU A 389 -2.41 1.82 10.29
N ASP A 390 -1.57 2.30 11.20
CA ASP A 390 -1.83 2.35 12.62
C ASP A 390 -2.09 3.79 13.05
N TYR A 391 -3.08 3.97 13.92
CA TYR A 391 -3.45 5.28 14.45
C TYR A 391 -3.38 5.27 15.97
N LYS A 392 -3.34 6.43 16.59
CA LYS A 392 -3.48 6.58 18.05
C LYS A 392 -4.36 7.79 18.40
N PRO A 393 -4.95 7.82 19.59
CA PRO A 393 -5.66 9.00 20.07
C PRO A 393 -4.78 10.25 19.97
N GLY A 394 -5.32 11.34 19.42
CA GLY A 394 -4.58 12.60 19.19
C GLY A 394 -4.01 12.77 17.78
N ASP A 395 -3.97 11.71 16.98
CA ASP A 395 -3.70 11.80 15.53
C ASP A 395 -4.83 12.55 14.80
N VAL A 396 -4.51 13.04 13.61
CA VAL A 396 -5.46 13.73 12.73
C VAL A 396 -5.50 13.03 11.37
N ILE A 397 -6.69 12.90 10.80
CA ILE A 397 -6.90 12.50 9.42
C ILE A 397 -7.36 13.70 8.60
N ILE A 398 -6.70 13.93 7.48
CA ILE A 398 -7.16 14.83 6.43
C ILE A 398 -7.60 13.97 5.25
N TRP A 399 -8.91 13.85 5.06
CA TRP A 399 -9.51 13.14 3.94
C TRP A 399 -9.93 14.12 2.85
N TRP A 400 -9.26 14.10 1.69
CA TRP A 400 -9.62 14.93 0.56
C TRP A 400 -10.74 14.29 -0.27
N SER A 401 -11.96 14.76 -0.05
CA SER A 401 -13.10 14.41 -0.88
C SER A 401 -13.03 15.17 -2.21
N LEU A 402 -13.17 14.45 -3.33
CA LEU A 402 -13.35 15.09 -4.64
C LEU A 402 -14.72 15.77 -4.77
N ASP A 403 -15.63 15.54 -3.83
CA ASP A 403 -16.93 16.20 -3.80
C ASP A 403 -16.80 17.59 -3.16
N ASN A 404 -17.61 18.53 -3.65
CA ASN A 404 -17.79 19.82 -2.98
C ASN A 404 -18.78 19.67 -1.81
N ILE A 405 -18.74 20.63 -0.88
CA ILE A 405 -19.54 20.54 0.35
C ILE A 405 -21.05 20.43 0.11
N LYS A 406 -21.56 21.03 -0.98
CA LYS A 406 -22.99 21.00 -1.34
C LYS A 406 -23.44 19.64 -1.88
N LYS A 407 -22.51 18.80 -2.38
CA LYS A 407 -22.79 17.45 -2.86
C LYS A 407 -22.79 16.40 -1.74
N ILE A 408 -22.31 16.74 -0.55
CA ILE A 408 -22.30 15.83 0.60
C ILE A 408 -23.72 15.71 1.15
N LYS A 409 -24.41 14.64 0.79
CA LYS A 409 -25.81 14.38 1.20
C LYS A 409 -25.95 14.06 2.68
N HIS A 410 -24.99 13.32 3.23
CA HIS A 410 -25.01 12.85 4.62
C HIS A 410 -23.69 13.23 5.29
N LYS A 411 -23.76 14.15 6.25
CA LYS A 411 -22.59 14.51 7.06
C LYS A 411 -22.41 13.47 8.17
N ILE A 412 -21.18 13.02 8.35
CA ILE A 412 -20.82 12.11 9.43
C ILE A 412 -20.72 12.94 10.73
N PRO A 413 -21.39 12.52 11.82
CA PRO A 413 -21.26 13.19 13.11
C PRO A 413 -19.79 13.32 13.53
N ARG A 414 -19.39 14.46 14.10
CA ARG A 414 -18.03 14.77 14.60
C ARG A 414 -16.93 14.84 13.52
N VAL A 415 -17.25 14.68 12.23
CA VAL A 415 -16.32 15.05 11.15
C VAL A 415 -16.33 16.57 10.97
N HIS A 416 -15.14 17.15 10.89
CA HIS A 416 -14.95 18.57 10.60
C HIS A 416 -14.82 18.75 9.07
N TYR A 417 -15.63 19.62 8.47
CA TYR A 417 -15.64 19.83 7.02
C TYR A 417 -14.94 21.13 6.64
N CYS A 418 -13.91 21.04 5.79
CA CYS A 418 -13.18 22.18 5.24
C CYS A 418 -13.70 22.47 3.82
N ASP A 419 -14.42 23.57 3.62
CA ASP A 419 -14.81 24.04 2.28
C ASP A 419 -13.70 24.92 1.70
N LEU A 420 -13.13 24.52 0.55
CA LEU A 420 -12.06 25.28 -0.09
C LEU A 420 -12.56 26.47 -0.92
N THR A 421 -13.87 26.61 -1.15
CA THR A 421 -14.42 27.69 -1.97
C THR A 421 -13.97 29.10 -1.52
N PRO A 422 -13.93 29.42 -0.21
CA PRO A 422 -13.41 30.71 0.27
C PRO A 422 -11.94 30.97 -0.10
N ALA A 423 -11.08 29.93 -0.10
CA ALA A 423 -9.68 30.06 -0.49
C ALA A 423 -9.53 30.53 -1.94
N TYR A 424 -10.34 29.97 -2.84
CA TYR A 424 -10.32 30.34 -4.26
C TYR A 424 -10.83 31.76 -4.49
N LYS A 425 -11.86 32.19 -3.74
CA LYS A 425 -12.41 33.55 -3.82
C LYS A 425 -11.41 34.64 -3.38
N ARG A 426 -10.37 34.29 -2.61
CA ARG A 426 -9.30 35.22 -2.20
C ARG A 426 -8.20 35.40 -3.25
N VAL A 427 -8.14 34.55 -4.27
CA VAL A 427 -7.10 34.60 -5.30
C VAL A 427 -7.50 35.61 -6.39
N PRO A 428 -6.73 36.70 -6.58
CA PRO A 428 -6.98 37.65 -7.66
C PRO A 428 -6.69 36.97 -9.02
N GLU A 429 -7.48 37.33 -10.04
CA GLU A 429 -7.30 36.83 -11.41
C GLU A 429 -7.19 35.29 -11.47
N LEU A 430 -8.09 34.58 -10.76
CA LEU A 430 -8.07 33.14 -10.56
C LEU A 430 -7.83 32.33 -11.85
N HIS A 431 -8.36 32.80 -12.99
CA HIS A 431 -8.17 32.18 -14.30
C HIS A 431 -6.69 32.00 -14.71
N LYS A 432 -5.76 32.82 -14.20
CA LYS A 432 -4.31 32.68 -14.48
C LYS A 432 -3.64 31.54 -13.71
N HIS A 433 -4.30 31.06 -12.66
CA HIS A 433 -3.75 30.13 -11.68
C HIS A 433 -4.40 28.74 -11.73
N ILE A 434 -5.41 28.54 -12.59
CA ILE A 434 -6.13 27.28 -12.83
C ILE A 434 -5.79 26.73 -14.22
N PHE A 435 -5.77 25.39 -14.34
CA PHE A 435 -5.46 24.69 -15.59
C PHE A 435 -6.72 24.02 -16.19
N ASP A 436 -6.70 22.70 -16.37
CA ASP A 436 -7.77 21.90 -16.99
C ASP A 436 -8.92 21.52 -16.04
N ASP A 437 -8.75 21.73 -14.74
CA ASP A 437 -9.76 21.46 -13.71
C ASP A 437 -9.54 22.41 -12.54
N ILE A 438 -10.60 22.75 -11.79
CA ILE A 438 -10.49 23.64 -10.62
C ILE A 438 -9.53 23.09 -9.56
N ASN A 439 -9.34 21.77 -9.49
CA ASN A 439 -8.40 21.12 -8.57
C ASN A 439 -6.96 21.09 -9.10
N HIS A 440 -6.72 21.53 -10.34
CA HIS A 440 -5.41 21.64 -10.94
C HIS A 440 -5.00 23.11 -10.97
N TYR A 441 -4.17 23.49 -10.01
CA TYR A 441 -3.78 24.87 -9.79
C TYR A 441 -2.27 25.02 -9.51
N ASP A 442 -1.79 26.26 -9.46
CA ASP A 442 -0.40 26.61 -9.16
C ASP A 442 -0.16 26.92 -7.67
N MET A 443 1.03 27.42 -7.34
CA MET A 443 1.41 27.72 -5.94
C MET A 443 0.55 28.82 -5.29
N THR A 444 -0.01 29.74 -6.07
CA THR A 444 -0.80 30.87 -5.56
C THR A 444 -2.08 30.37 -4.89
N VAL A 445 -2.84 29.53 -5.62
CA VAL A 445 -4.06 28.90 -5.08
C VAL A 445 -3.69 27.89 -3.99
N LYS A 446 -2.60 27.13 -4.16
CA LYS A 446 -2.13 26.15 -3.17
C LYS A 446 -1.90 26.78 -1.80
N ASN A 447 -1.26 27.95 -1.75
CA ASN A 447 -1.01 28.65 -0.48
C ASN A 447 -2.31 29.05 0.24
N GLU A 448 -3.33 29.51 -0.49
CA GLU A 448 -4.63 29.83 0.10
C GLU A 448 -5.38 28.58 0.59
N VAL A 449 -5.28 27.47 -0.15
CA VAL A 449 -5.81 26.17 0.24
C VAL A 449 -5.17 25.67 1.54
N VAL A 450 -3.84 25.76 1.66
CA VAL A 450 -3.10 25.36 2.87
C VAL A 450 -3.56 26.15 4.09
N LYS A 451 -3.74 27.46 3.97
CA LYS A 451 -4.24 28.31 5.06
C LYS A 451 -5.62 27.84 5.54
N GLU A 452 -6.53 27.55 4.62
CA GLU A 452 -7.89 27.09 4.94
C GLU A 452 -7.88 25.73 5.65
N ILE A 453 -7.07 24.78 5.16
CA ILE A 453 -6.92 23.45 5.76
C ILE A 453 -6.32 23.55 7.16
N VAL A 454 -5.22 24.29 7.33
CA VAL A 454 -4.53 24.44 8.62
C VAL A 454 -5.42 25.11 9.66
N ALA A 455 -6.17 26.15 9.26
CA ALA A 455 -7.14 26.80 10.14
C ALA A 455 -8.22 25.80 10.60
N THR A 456 -8.74 24.99 9.69
CA THR A 456 -9.75 23.97 10.00
C THR A 456 -9.19 22.89 10.93
N VAL A 457 -7.97 22.39 10.66
CA VAL A 457 -7.30 21.39 11.50
C VAL A 457 -7.09 21.91 12.93
N ARG A 458 -6.56 23.13 13.09
CA ARG A 458 -6.37 23.74 14.42
C ARG A 458 -7.67 23.87 15.19
N SER A 459 -8.74 24.31 14.51
CA SER A 459 -10.07 24.41 15.11
C SER A 459 -10.61 23.02 15.51
N ALA A 460 -10.49 22.03 14.62
CA ALA A 460 -10.96 20.67 14.85
C ALA A 460 -10.29 20.02 16.06
N VAL A 461 -8.95 20.09 16.13
CA VAL A 461 -8.17 19.58 17.27
C VAL A 461 -8.56 20.28 18.57
N CYS A 462 -8.75 21.60 18.55
CA CYS A 462 -9.18 22.35 19.74
C CYS A 462 -10.56 21.89 20.25
N VAL A 463 -11.53 21.74 19.33
CA VAL A 463 -12.89 21.28 19.65
C VAL A 463 -12.86 19.86 20.21
N ASP A 464 -12.20 18.94 19.52
CA ASP A 464 -12.18 17.53 19.91
C ASP A 464 -11.46 17.31 21.25
N ARG A 465 -10.34 18.01 21.50
CA ARG A 465 -9.63 17.97 22.79
C ARG A 465 -10.53 18.39 23.94
N SER A 466 -11.25 19.51 23.81
CA SER A 466 -12.17 20.00 24.85
C SER A 466 -13.33 19.03 25.14
N SER A 467 -13.75 18.24 24.15
CA SER A 467 -14.80 17.22 24.32
C SER A 467 -14.30 15.90 24.94
N SER A 468 -12.97 15.69 24.95
CA SER A 468 -12.32 14.43 25.32
C SER A 468 -11.82 14.37 26.77
N GLU A 469 -11.89 15.46 27.54
CA GLU A 469 -11.39 15.54 28.93
C GLU A 469 -12.01 14.51 29.90
N ASN A 470 -13.08 13.80 29.50
CA ASN A 470 -13.71 12.72 30.26
C ASN A 470 -13.40 11.28 29.79
N ARG A 471 -12.50 11.07 28.81
CA ARG A 471 -12.13 9.72 28.31
C ARG A 471 -10.64 9.43 28.55
N GLN A 472 -10.30 9.03 29.78
CA GLN A 472 -9.03 8.38 30.07
C GLN A 472 -9.06 6.94 29.54
N SER A 473 -8.87 6.73 28.24
CA SER A 473 -8.38 5.43 27.75
C SER A 473 -6.87 5.51 27.61
N LYS A 474 -6.15 4.46 28.03
CA LYS A 474 -4.74 4.30 27.65
C LYS A 474 -4.61 4.44 26.13
N ALA A 475 -3.48 4.97 25.68
CA ALA A 475 -3.17 5.15 24.26
C ALA A 475 -2.99 3.77 23.61
N ASP A 476 -4.10 3.12 23.29
CA ASP A 476 -4.09 1.88 22.53
C ASP A 476 -3.93 2.24 21.06
N VAL A 477 -2.94 1.63 20.42
CA VAL A 477 -2.77 1.72 18.97
C VAL A 477 -4.01 1.11 18.31
N ILE A 478 -4.59 1.84 17.37
CA ILE A 478 -5.76 1.46 16.61
C ILE A 478 -5.26 0.88 15.29
N SER A 479 -5.42 -0.42 15.12
CA SER A 479 -5.07 -1.17 13.91
C SER A 479 -6.31 -1.86 13.33
N PHE A 480 -6.31 -2.08 12.02
CA PHE A 480 -7.34 -2.85 11.32
C PHE A 480 -6.85 -4.28 11.03
N GLY A 481 -7.82 -5.16 10.81
CA GLY A 481 -7.60 -6.58 10.52
C GLY A 481 -7.35 -7.42 11.78
N PRO A 482 -6.89 -8.67 11.60
CA PRO A 482 -6.68 -9.60 12.69
C PRO A 482 -5.52 -9.17 13.59
N GLU A 483 -5.53 -9.62 14.83
CA GLU A 483 -4.45 -9.38 15.81
C GLU A 483 -3.10 -9.92 15.30
N HIS A 484 -3.13 -11.09 14.66
CA HIS A 484 -1.98 -11.70 14.00
C HIS A 484 -2.18 -11.70 12.48
N LYS A 485 -1.46 -10.80 11.82
CA LYS A 485 -1.37 -10.63 10.38
C LYS A 485 -0.52 -11.73 9.77
N ARG A 486 -0.82 -12.08 8.52
CA ARG A 486 -0.06 -13.06 7.74
C ARG A 486 0.97 -12.34 6.87
N ILE A 487 2.19 -12.86 6.86
CA ILE A 487 3.24 -12.46 5.91
C ILE A 487 2.85 -13.02 4.53
N PRO A 488 2.95 -12.24 3.44
CA PRO A 488 2.59 -12.76 2.12
C PRO A 488 3.48 -13.95 1.77
N GLY A 489 2.85 -15.06 1.38
CA GLY A 489 3.57 -16.26 0.95
C GLY A 489 4.44 -15.99 -0.27
N LYS A 490 5.52 -16.77 -0.43
CA LYS A 490 6.49 -16.61 -1.51
C LYS A 490 5.83 -16.62 -2.90
N GLU A 491 4.77 -17.39 -3.07
CA GLU A 491 3.96 -17.50 -4.29
C GLU A 491 3.16 -16.24 -4.66
N LEU A 492 3.05 -15.25 -3.74
CA LEU A 492 2.41 -13.96 -3.96
C LEU A 492 3.42 -12.85 -4.28
N LEU A 493 4.73 -13.15 -4.19
CA LEU A 493 5.79 -12.18 -4.45
C LEU A 493 6.09 -12.11 -5.95
N THR A 494 6.28 -10.89 -6.45
CA THR A 494 6.52 -10.60 -7.86
C THR A 494 7.95 -10.18 -8.15
N ASP A 495 8.70 -9.71 -7.15
CA ASP A 495 10.10 -9.28 -7.30
C ASP A 495 11.03 -10.50 -7.48
N PRO A 496 11.63 -10.70 -8.67
CA PRO A 496 12.52 -11.83 -8.92
C PRO A 496 13.81 -11.79 -8.09
N GLN A 497 14.28 -10.59 -7.71
CA GLN A 497 15.48 -10.46 -6.89
C GLN A 497 15.22 -10.88 -5.46
N LEU A 498 14.05 -10.52 -4.90
CA LEU A 498 13.62 -11.00 -3.60
C LEU A 498 13.43 -12.51 -3.61
N LEU A 499 12.73 -13.06 -4.61
CA LEU A 499 12.53 -14.51 -4.74
C LEU A 499 13.85 -15.27 -4.76
N LYS A 500 14.82 -14.80 -5.54
CA LYS A 500 16.18 -15.36 -5.59
C LYS A 500 16.88 -15.27 -4.24
N CYS A 501 16.80 -14.13 -3.57
CA CYS A 501 17.39 -13.95 -2.24
C CYS A 501 16.81 -14.93 -1.21
N LEU A 502 15.49 -15.14 -1.23
CA LEU A 502 14.83 -16.10 -0.34
C LEU A 502 15.28 -17.54 -0.62
N ASP A 503 15.46 -17.91 -1.89
CA ASP A 503 16.00 -19.23 -2.27
C ASP A 503 17.44 -19.43 -1.79
N GLU A 504 18.30 -18.43 -1.96
CA GLU A 504 19.69 -18.48 -1.50
C GLU A 504 19.78 -18.56 0.03
N MET A 505 18.91 -17.83 0.74
CA MET A 505 18.85 -17.89 2.19
C MET A 505 18.30 -19.23 2.70
N ALA A 506 17.26 -19.78 2.07
CA ALA A 506 16.65 -21.04 2.48
C ALA A 506 17.62 -22.23 2.47
N VAL A 507 18.69 -22.20 1.67
CA VAL A 507 19.77 -23.22 1.71
C VAL A 507 20.46 -23.29 3.07
N ASN A 508 20.48 -22.19 3.82
CA ASN A 508 21.08 -22.11 5.16
C ASN A 508 20.09 -22.47 6.27
N LYS A 509 18.86 -22.89 5.93
CA LYS A 509 17.87 -23.29 6.92
C LYS A 509 18.37 -24.51 7.71
N VAL A 510 18.48 -24.33 9.02
CA VAL A 510 18.81 -25.41 9.94
C VAL A 510 17.55 -26.21 10.25
N GLU A 511 17.59 -27.51 9.93
CA GLU A 511 16.56 -28.50 10.25
C GLU A 511 16.69 -28.95 11.71
N SER A 512 16.57 -28.02 12.65
CA SER A 512 16.48 -28.30 14.08
C SER A 512 15.09 -27.90 14.60
N PRO A 513 14.44 -28.76 15.40
CA PRO A 513 13.25 -28.35 16.12
C PRO A 513 13.60 -27.25 17.13
N GLY A 514 12.64 -26.39 17.44
CA GLY A 514 12.78 -25.38 18.49
C GLY A 514 12.72 -23.94 18.03
N LYS A 515 13.01 -23.03 18.96
CA LYS A 515 12.96 -21.58 18.76
C LYS A 515 14.20 -21.14 18.00
N LYS A 516 14.00 -20.42 16.89
CA LYS A 516 15.11 -19.85 16.09
C LYS A 516 15.07 -18.33 16.18
N GLY A 517 16.21 -17.71 16.42
CA GLY A 517 16.34 -16.27 16.56
C GLY A 517 17.17 -15.64 15.46
N ALA A 518 17.05 -14.31 15.33
CA ALA A 518 17.90 -13.54 14.44
C ALA A 518 18.44 -12.25 15.07
N ILE A 519 19.70 -11.93 14.77
CA ILE A 519 20.29 -10.60 14.93
C ILE A 519 20.77 -10.11 13.55
N VAL A 520 20.63 -8.81 13.26
CA VAL A 520 21.26 -8.15 12.10
C VAL A 520 22.13 -7.05 12.66
N MET A 521 23.40 -7.05 12.27
CA MET A 521 24.40 -6.15 12.83
C MET A 521 25.45 -5.75 11.79
N ASN A 522 25.91 -4.50 11.87
CA ASN A 522 26.92 -4.00 10.93
C ASN A 522 28.34 -4.45 11.33
N CYS A 523 28.67 -4.50 12.63
CA CYS A 523 29.99 -4.96 13.13
C CYS A 523 31.18 -4.22 12.51
N ASN A 524 31.22 -2.90 12.64
CA ASN A 524 32.25 -2.05 12.03
C ASN A 524 33.18 -1.41 13.09
N PRO A 525 34.08 -2.13 13.78
CA PRO A 525 34.36 -3.58 13.69
C PRO A 525 33.50 -4.41 14.68
N PHE A 526 33.74 -5.73 14.76
CA PHE A 526 33.17 -6.61 15.78
C PHE A 526 33.73 -6.24 17.17
N THR A 527 32.91 -6.28 18.22
CA THR A 527 33.26 -5.77 19.56
C THR A 527 32.78 -6.72 20.65
N LEU A 528 33.27 -6.56 21.88
CA LEU A 528 32.77 -7.33 23.03
C LEU A 528 31.29 -7.06 23.31
N GLY A 529 30.77 -5.89 22.92
CA GLY A 529 29.35 -5.58 22.95
C GLY A 529 28.54 -6.42 21.96
N HIS A 530 29.02 -6.57 20.72
CA HIS A 530 28.40 -7.46 19.74
C HIS A 530 28.46 -8.92 20.20
N ARG A 531 29.63 -9.37 20.67
CA ARG A 531 29.83 -10.73 21.21
C ARG A 531 28.84 -11.04 22.33
N TYR A 532 28.70 -10.13 23.29
CA TYR A 532 27.74 -10.28 24.39
C TYR A 532 26.29 -10.38 23.91
N LEU A 533 25.88 -9.57 22.93
CA LEU A 533 24.53 -9.63 22.36
C LEU A 533 24.28 -11.00 21.73
N ILE A 534 25.25 -11.52 20.96
CA ILE A 534 25.16 -12.84 20.32
C ILE A 534 25.10 -13.95 21.37
N GLU A 535 26.00 -13.95 22.36
CA GLU A 535 26.02 -14.97 23.42
C GLU A 535 24.71 -14.99 24.21
N THR A 536 24.20 -13.81 24.57
CA THR A 536 22.95 -13.67 25.33
C THR A 536 21.77 -14.17 24.52
N ALA A 537 21.65 -13.74 23.26
CA ALA A 537 20.58 -14.20 22.37
C ALA A 537 20.68 -15.71 22.09
N ALA A 538 21.88 -16.24 21.85
CA ALA A 538 22.12 -17.66 21.56
C ALA A 538 21.74 -18.56 22.74
N GLY A 539 21.83 -18.07 23.98
CA GLY A 539 21.36 -18.78 25.16
C GLY A 539 19.83 -18.83 25.31
N MET A 540 19.08 -18.07 24.50
CA MET A 540 17.61 -17.96 24.57
C MET A 540 16.89 -18.72 23.44
N VAL A 541 17.65 -19.34 22.53
CA VAL A 541 17.13 -20.02 21.33
C VAL A 541 17.89 -21.30 21.05
N ASP A 542 17.25 -22.23 20.36
CA ASP A 542 17.88 -23.47 19.90
C ASP A 542 18.86 -23.22 18.74
N HIS A 543 18.58 -22.20 17.91
CA HIS A 543 19.49 -21.74 16.86
C HIS A 543 19.42 -20.23 16.67
N LEU A 544 20.57 -19.57 16.49
CA LEU A 544 20.65 -18.13 16.26
C LEU A 544 21.31 -17.84 14.91
N TYR A 545 20.59 -17.13 14.04
CA TYR A 545 21.14 -16.55 12.83
C TYR A 545 21.68 -15.14 13.10
N VAL A 546 22.92 -14.90 12.72
CA VAL A 546 23.57 -13.58 12.79
C VAL A 546 23.81 -13.09 11.36
N PHE A 547 23.01 -12.12 10.94
CA PHE A 547 23.13 -11.46 9.64
C PHE A 547 24.10 -10.29 9.74
N VAL A 548 25.19 -10.34 8.97
CA VAL A 548 26.17 -9.26 8.85
C VAL A 548 25.78 -8.39 7.66
N VAL A 549 25.59 -7.09 7.90
CA VAL A 549 25.11 -6.15 6.86
C VAL A 549 26.06 -6.13 5.65
N GLU A 550 25.55 -6.46 4.46
CA GLU A 550 26.31 -6.63 3.23
C GLU A 550 26.43 -5.33 2.40
N GLU A 551 27.14 -4.34 2.95
CA GLU A 551 27.38 -3.05 2.33
C GLU A 551 28.83 -2.57 2.57
N ASP A 552 29.52 -2.13 1.52
CA ASP A 552 30.87 -1.55 1.58
C ASP A 552 30.83 -0.01 1.77
N LYS A 553 30.00 0.46 2.69
CA LYS A 553 29.85 1.87 3.09
C LYS A 553 30.41 2.19 4.47
N SER A 554 31.13 1.22 5.05
CA SER A 554 31.75 1.28 6.37
C SER A 554 33.27 1.44 6.26
N ILE A 555 33.94 1.77 7.37
CA ILE A 555 35.42 1.86 7.43
C ILE A 555 36.05 0.49 7.14
N PHE A 556 35.48 -0.59 7.68
CA PHE A 556 35.86 -1.96 7.34
C PHE A 556 34.96 -2.50 6.23
N LYS A 557 35.58 -3.19 5.25
CA LYS A 557 34.87 -3.86 4.16
C LYS A 557 33.97 -4.96 4.70
N PHE A 558 32.89 -5.26 3.98
CA PHE A 558 31.97 -6.34 4.31
C PHE A 558 32.69 -7.67 4.55
N SER A 559 33.61 -8.04 3.66
CA SER A 559 34.38 -9.29 3.80
C SER A 559 35.15 -9.36 5.12
N ASP A 560 35.75 -8.24 5.54
CA ASP A 560 36.51 -8.16 6.78
C ASP A 560 35.57 -8.24 7.99
N ARG A 561 34.42 -7.54 7.95
CA ARG A 561 33.40 -7.58 9.01
C ARG A 561 32.81 -8.97 9.18
N LEU A 562 32.47 -9.64 8.09
CA LEU A 562 31.94 -11.01 8.10
C LEU A 562 32.94 -11.99 8.73
N GLU A 563 34.21 -11.87 8.38
CA GLU A 563 35.27 -12.73 8.91
C GLU A 563 35.51 -12.51 10.41
N MET A 564 35.56 -11.24 10.85
CA MET A 564 35.66 -10.90 12.27
C MET A 564 34.51 -11.48 13.11
N VAL A 565 33.29 -11.46 12.57
CA VAL A 565 32.13 -12.07 13.25
C VAL A 565 32.24 -13.59 13.29
N LYS A 566 32.56 -14.24 12.16
CA LYS A 566 32.73 -15.70 12.10
C LYS A 566 33.78 -16.22 13.09
N GLN A 567 34.97 -15.62 13.11
CA GLN A 567 36.01 -15.99 14.05
C GLN A 567 35.59 -15.67 15.49
N GLY A 568 34.96 -14.51 15.68
CA GLY A 568 34.44 -14.05 16.94
C GLY A 568 33.22 -14.80 17.48
N THR A 569 32.70 -15.82 16.80
CA THR A 569 31.59 -16.67 17.28
C THR A 569 31.83 -18.17 17.01
N ALA A 570 33.02 -18.56 16.58
CA ALA A 570 33.32 -19.92 16.13
C ALA A 570 33.14 -21.00 17.22
N ASP A 571 33.21 -20.61 18.49
CA ASP A 571 32.99 -21.47 19.66
C ASP A 571 31.51 -21.68 19.99
N LEU A 572 30.59 -20.89 19.42
CA LEU A 572 29.15 -21.01 19.65
C LEU A 572 28.53 -21.99 18.64
N SER A 573 28.24 -23.21 19.10
CA SER A 573 27.78 -24.31 18.23
C SER A 573 26.39 -24.13 17.63
N ASN A 574 25.56 -23.26 18.20
CA ASN A 574 24.20 -22.99 17.75
C ASN A 574 24.06 -21.66 16.99
N VAL A 575 25.17 -21.09 16.49
CA VAL A 575 25.17 -19.81 15.77
C VAL A 575 25.57 -20.01 14.31
N SER A 576 24.75 -19.48 13.39
CA SER A 576 25.08 -19.35 11.97
C SER A 576 25.33 -17.90 11.60
N VAL A 577 26.47 -17.59 10.99
CA VAL A 577 26.82 -16.24 10.54
C VAL A 577 26.65 -16.14 9.02
N LEU A 578 25.72 -15.28 8.58
CA LEU A 578 25.30 -15.16 7.19
C LEU A 578 25.43 -13.70 6.70
N PRO A 579 25.65 -13.46 5.39
CA PRO A 579 25.39 -12.15 4.79
C PRO A 579 23.92 -11.75 4.96
N SER A 580 23.64 -10.46 5.15
CA SER A 580 22.26 -9.94 5.16
C SER A 580 21.63 -9.87 3.76
N GLY A 581 22.43 -9.93 2.69
CA GLY A 581 21.98 -9.59 1.36
C GLY A 581 21.57 -8.12 1.22
N ARG A 582 20.82 -7.82 0.16
CA ARG A 582 20.42 -6.46 -0.22
C ARG A 582 19.09 -5.99 0.38
N PHE A 583 18.38 -6.87 1.10
CA PHE A 583 17.00 -6.64 1.51
C PHE A 583 16.83 -6.40 3.02
N ILE A 584 17.88 -6.52 3.84
CA ILE A 584 17.82 -6.17 5.27
C ILE A 584 18.94 -5.20 5.62
N LEU A 585 18.57 -4.09 6.25
CA LEU A 585 19.44 -3.03 6.72
C LEU A 585 20.35 -2.43 5.63
N SER A 586 19.90 -2.49 4.38
CA SER A 586 20.63 -1.96 3.24
C SER A 586 20.30 -0.50 3.01
N SER A 587 21.11 0.16 2.18
CA SER A 587 20.83 1.53 1.75
C SER A 587 19.55 1.67 0.94
N GLN A 588 19.02 0.55 0.41
CA GLN A 588 17.80 0.52 -0.38
C GLN A 588 16.57 0.42 0.51
N THR A 589 16.63 -0.37 1.58
CA THR A 589 15.49 -0.65 2.46
C THR A 589 15.42 0.25 3.67
N LEU A 590 16.57 0.79 4.10
CA LEU A 590 16.68 1.72 5.23
C LEU A 590 17.59 2.91 4.89
N PRO A 591 17.15 3.84 4.02
CA PRO A 591 17.94 4.99 3.61
C PRO A 591 18.41 5.84 4.80
N GLY A 592 19.68 6.27 4.78
CA GLY A 592 20.28 7.08 5.85
C GLY A 592 21.00 6.27 6.95
N TYR A 593 20.91 4.94 6.96
CA TYR A 593 21.57 4.11 7.98
C TYR A 593 23.11 4.27 8.02
N PHE A 594 23.76 4.51 6.88
CA PHE A 594 25.22 4.72 6.85
C PHE A 594 25.63 6.19 7.02
N THR A 595 24.68 7.12 6.93
CA THR A 595 24.89 8.56 7.02
C THR A 595 24.12 9.18 8.18
N LYS A 596 23.86 8.43 9.26
CA LYS A 596 23.05 8.87 10.42
C LYS A 596 23.45 10.23 11.00
N ALA A 597 24.73 10.59 10.91
CA ALA A 597 25.23 11.88 11.37
C ALA A 597 24.64 13.08 10.61
N GLU A 598 24.26 12.88 9.34
CA GLU A 598 23.60 13.86 8.46
C GLU A 598 22.08 13.89 8.67
N PHE A 599 21.52 12.84 9.32
CA PHE A 599 20.09 12.59 9.49
C PHE A 599 19.65 12.56 10.96
N LYS A 600 20.36 13.25 11.86
CA LYS A 600 20.10 13.17 13.32
C LYS A 600 18.65 13.47 13.69
N ASP A 601 18.02 14.42 13.02
CA ASP A 601 16.62 14.82 13.25
C ASP A 601 15.63 14.19 12.26
N ALA A 602 16.09 13.30 11.38
CA ALA A 602 15.26 12.74 10.31
C ALA A 602 14.31 11.68 10.84
N TYR A 603 13.04 11.81 10.44
CA TYR A 603 12.01 10.81 10.68
C TYR A 603 12.33 9.52 9.90
N LEU A 604 12.40 8.39 10.61
CA LEU A 604 12.63 7.08 10.01
C LEU A 604 11.31 6.35 9.81
N ASN A 605 11.10 5.82 8.60
CA ASN A 605 10.10 4.79 8.35
C ASN A 605 10.79 3.49 7.94
N ALA A 606 10.57 2.42 8.70
CA ALA A 606 11.22 1.13 8.53
C ALA A 606 10.34 0.05 7.90
N SER A 607 9.10 0.35 7.47
CA SER A 607 8.14 -0.69 7.05
C SER A 607 8.66 -1.62 5.96
N ASP A 608 9.31 -1.08 4.92
CA ASP A 608 9.84 -1.89 3.82
C ASP A 608 10.93 -2.86 4.33
N ASP A 609 11.89 -2.37 5.13
CA ASP A 609 12.95 -3.19 5.74
C ASP A 609 12.39 -4.31 6.64
N LEU A 610 11.38 -4.00 7.46
CA LEU A 610 10.73 -4.99 8.33
C LEU A 610 9.96 -6.03 7.52
N GLU A 611 9.30 -5.63 6.44
CA GLU A 611 8.62 -6.55 5.54
C GLU A 611 9.59 -7.54 4.90
N PHE A 612 10.73 -7.07 4.40
CA PHE A 612 11.78 -7.94 3.88
C PHE A 612 12.40 -8.84 4.95
N PHE A 613 12.66 -8.30 6.15
CA PHE A 613 13.12 -9.12 7.28
C PHE A 613 12.14 -10.24 7.57
N MET A 614 10.83 -9.97 7.62
CA MET A 614 9.81 -10.98 7.90
C MET A 614 9.74 -12.08 6.82
N GLN A 615 9.94 -11.73 5.55
CA GLN A 615 10.05 -12.71 4.45
C GLN A 615 11.24 -13.66 4.65
N ILE A 616 12.40 -13.08 4.97
CA ILE A 616 13.63 -13.84 5.23
C ILE A 616 13.51 -14.69 6.48
N ALA A 617 12.93 -14.12 7.54
CA ALA A 617 12.68 -14.79 8.80
C ALA A 617 11.76 -16.02 8.59
N SER A 618 10.70 -15.85 7.79
CA SER A 618 9.81 -16.95 7.43
C SER A 618 10.51 -18.06 6.64
N ALA A 619 11.41 -17.73 5.71
CA ALA A 619 12.17 -18.73 4.95
C ALA A 619 13.13 -19.58 5.80
N LEU A 620 13.51 -19.10 6.99
CA LEU A 620 14.46 -19.74 7.90
C LEU A 620 13.83 -20.27 9.21
N ASP A 621 12.50 -20.20 9.31
CA ASP A 621 11.69 -20.43 10.52
C ASP A 621 12.15 -19.62 11.76
N ILE A 622 12.66 -18.40 11.56
CA ILE A 622 12.97 -17.48 12.66
C ILE A 622 11.65 -17.03 13.30
N THR A 623 11.59 -17.04 14.64
CA THR A 623 10.40 -16.62 15.40
C THR A 623 10.67 -15.45 16.35
N VAL A 624 11.94 -15.13 16.60
CA VAL A 624 12.34 -14.02 17.48
C VAL A 624 13.41 -13.15 16.86
N ARG A 625 13.23 -11.84 17.00
CA ARG A 625 14.18 -10.81 16.61
C ARG A 625 14.86 -10.22 17.84
N PHE A 626 16.19 -10.31 17.89
CA PHE A 626 17.00 -9.73 18.96
C PHE A 626 17.70 -8.47 18.49
N VAL A 627 17.71 -7.46 19.34
CA VAL A 627 18.49 -6.23 19.15
C VAL A 627 19.15 -5.81 20.47
N GLY A 628 20.25 -5.08 20.37
CA GLY A 628 20.80 -4.39 21.53
C GLY A 628 20.01 -3.10 21.78
N GLU A 629 19.80 -2.76 23.05
CA GLU A 629 19.30 -1.45 23.46
C GLU A 629 20.17 -0.34 22.83
N GLU A 630 19.57 0.77 22.42
CA GLU A 630 20.31 1.92 21.87
C GLU A 630 19.83 3.23 22.50
N PRO A 631 20.47 3.67 23.59
CA PRO A 631 20.07 4.86 24.30
C PRO A 631 20.59 6.17 23.67
N ILE A 632 21.49 6.12 22.69
CA ILE A 632 22.20 7.31 22.19
C ILE A 632 21.84 7.61 20.73
N ASP A 633 21.88 6.61 19.86
CA ASP A 633 21.60 6.78 18.43
C ASP A 633 20.08 6.78 18.15
N GLN A 634 19.53 7.98 17.97
CA GLN A 634 18.11 8.22 17.73
C GLN A 634 17.57 7.51 16.47
N TYR A 635 18.40 7.36 15.42
CA TYR A 635 17.98 6.65 14.20
C TYR A 635 17.76 5.17 14.50
N THR A 636 18.70 4.54 15.18
CA THR A 636 18.60 3.14 15.58
C THR A 636 17.49 2.92 16.61
N ARG A 637 17.26 3.88 17.51
CA ARG A 637 16.14 3.81 18.45
C ARG A 637 14.79 3.80 17.73
N GLN A 638 14.57 4.68 16.75
CA GLN A 638 13.35 4.68 15.94
C GLN A 638 13.14 3.34 15.21
N TYR A 639 14.23 2.72 14.75
CA TYR A 639 14.18 1.40 14.14
C TYR A 639 13.79 0.31 15.15
N ASN A 640 14.35 0.33 16.37
CA ASN A 640 13.94 -0.57 17.46
C ASN A 640 12.46 -0.38 17.83
N ASP A 641 11.98 0.87 17.92
CA ASP A 641 10.57 1.17 18.20
C ASP A 641 9.66 0.67 17.07
N SER A 642 10.08 0.81 15.81
CA SER A 642 9.36 0.26 14.66
C SER A 642 9.27 -1.27 14.75
N MET A 643 10.38 -1.96 15.05
CA MET A 643 10.39 -3.41 15.27
C MET A 643 9.45 -3.83 16.40
N ARG A 644 9.53 -3.14 17.55
CA ARG A 644 8.69 -3.41 18.73
C ARG A 644 7.20 -3.33 18.41
N ASN A 645 6.80 -2.37 17.58
CA ASN A 645 5.41 -2.13 17.25
C ASN A 645 4.91 -3.03 16.11
N THR A 646 5.76 -3.36 15.13
CA THR A 646 5.33 -4.09 13.92
C THR A 646 5.50 -5.60 14.03
N LEU A 647 6.64 -6.10 14.52
CA LEU A 647 6.94 -7.53 14.49
C LEU A 647 5.94 -8.42 15.25
N PRO A 648 5.46 -8.03 16.46
CA PRO A 648 4.46 -8.81 17.18
C PRO A 648 3.14 -9.00 16.42
N LYS A 649 2.75 -8.03 15.59
CA LYS A 649 1.54 -8.11 14.75
C LYS A 649 1.61 -9.23 13.72
N TYR A 650 2.80 -9.72 13.40
CA TYR A 650 3.02 -10.84 12.47
C TYR A 650 3.49 -12.11 13.18
N GLY A 651 3.34 -12.17 14.52
CA GLY A 651 3.69 -13.34 15.32
C GLY A 651 5.17 -13.49 15.65
N PHE A 652 5.99 -12.47 15.39
CA PHE A 652 7.41 -12.48 15.80
C PHE A 652 7.57 -11.87 17.18
N GLU A 653 8.37 -12.52 18.02
CA GLU A 653 8.80 -11.93 19.28
C GLU A 653 9.90 -10.89 19.02
N PHE A 654 9.84 -9.75 19.72
CA PHE A 654 10.90 -8.74 19.70
C PHE A 654 11.52 -8.63 21.08
N ILE A 655 12.82 -8.89 21.17
CA ILE A 655 13.58 -8.83 22.42
C ILE A 655 14.71 -7.81 22.28
N GLU A 656 14.65 -6.77 23.10
CA GLU A 656 15.72 -5.80 23.26
C GLU A 656 16.59 -6.19 24.47
N ILE A 657 17.87 -6.45 24.21
CA ILE A 657 18.85 -6.87 25.21
C ILE A 657 19.59 -5.64 25.75
N PRO A 658 19.64 -5.42 27.08
CA PRO A 658 20.37 -4.30 27.67
C PRO A 658 21.84 -4.29 27.26
N ARG A 659 22.43 -3.10 27.07
CA ARG A 659 23.83 -2.99 26.66
C ARG A 659 24.81 -3.44 27.74
N LYS A 660 25.91 -4.07 27.31
CA LYS A 660 27.07 -4.35 28.16
C LYS A 660 27.92 -3.08 28.36
N THR A 661 28.16 -2.72 29.62
CA THR A 661 29.09 -1.66 30.02
C THR A 661 30.45 -2.24 30.44
N VAL A 662 31.51 -1.43 30.41
CA VAL A 662 32.83 -1.87 30.90
C VAL A 662 32.85 -1.83 32.43
N ALA A 663 33.07 -2.97 33.07
CA ALA A 663 33.13 -3.16 34.53
C ALA A 663 31.86 -2.75 35.32
N SER A 664 31.59 -3.45 36.41
CA SER A 664 30.52 -3.11 37.36
C SER A 664 30.79 -1.72 37.97
N GLY A 665 30.17 -0.68 37.40
CA GLY A 665 30.19 0.69 37.95
C GLY A 665 30.71 1.81 37.04
N SER A 666 31.05 1.58 35.77
CA SER A 666 31.36 2.68 34.83
C SER A 666 30.29 2.82 33.74
N ASP A 667 29.89 4.07 33.44
CA ASP A 667 28.90 4.42 32.40
C ASP A 667 29.45 4.29 30.96
N VAL A 668 30.62 3.67 30.77
CA VAL A 668 31.28 3.61 29.47
C VAL A 668 30.69 2.45 28.65
N VAL A 669 30.04 2.79 27.54
CA VAL A 669 29.42 1.82 26.61
C VAL A 669 30.47 1.28 25.63
N ILE A 670 30.58 -0.05 25.52
CA ILE A 670 31.38 -0.71 24.47
C ILE A 670 30.68 -0.51 23.12
N SER A 671 31.24 0.33 22.25
CA SER A 671 30.68 0.60 20.92
C SER A 671 31.74 0.54 19.82
N ALA A 672 31.31 0.15 18.62
CA ALA A 672 32.18 0.11 17.45
C ALA A 672 32.73 1.51 17.10
N SER A 673 31.96 2.57 17.33
CA SER A 673 32.41 3.95 17.14
C SER A 673 33.56 4.32 18.09
N ARG A 674 33.55 3.82 19.33
CA ARG A 674 34.67 4.01 20.26
C ARG A 674 35.92 3.28 19.78
N VAL A 675 35.79 2.06 19.27
CA VAL A 675 36.93 1.33 18.67
C VAL A 675 37.57 2.12 17.54
N ARG A 676 36.76 2.64 16.60
CA ARG A 676 37.28 3.43 15.47
C ARG A 676 38.00 4.68 15.93
N LYS A 677 37.47 5.39 16.93
CA LYS A 677 38.14 6.53 17.55
C LYS A 677 39.48 6.15 18.19
N LEU A 678 39.55 5.03 18.92
CA LEU A 678 40.80 4.55 19.51
C LEU A 678 41.83 4.13 18.46
N LEU A 679 41.38 3.53 17.34
CA LEU A 679 42.24 3.21 16.20
C LEU A 679 42.81 4.49 15.55
N GLU A 680 42.00 5.54 15.39
CA GLU A 680 42.45 6.85 14.92
C GLU A 680 43.46 7.49 15.89
N GLU A 681 43.23 7.34 17.19
CA GLU A 681 44.12 7.81 18.27
C GLU A 681 45.36 6.91 18.46
N ARG A 682 45.48 5.80 17.71
CA ARG A 682 46.51 4.75 17.85
C ARG A 682 46.62 4.14 19.26
N ASP A 683 45.53 4.17 20.03
CA ASP A 683 45.45 3.56 21.36
C ASP A 683 45.05 2.08 21.24
N TYR A 684 46.03 1.25 20.86
CA TYR A 684 45.82 -0.18 20.65
C TYR A 684 45.55 -0.94 21.95
N ALA A 685 46.09 -0.48 23.08
CA ALA A 685 45.80 -1.05 24.39
C ALA A 685 44.30 -0.88 24.71
N GLY A 686 43.76 0.33 24.52
CA GLY A 686 42.32 0.58 24.68
C GLY A 686 41.45 -0.21 23.71
N VAL A 687 41.89 -0.43 22.45
CA VAL A 687 41.17 -1.30 21.50
C VAL A 687 41.06 -2.72 22.05
N LYS A 688 42.16 -3.29 22.56
CA LYS A 688 42.21 -4.67 23.09
C LYS A 688 41.22 -4.91 24.23
N GLU A 689 40.90 -3.88 25.02
CA GLU A 689 39.95 -3.98 26.14
C GLU A 689 38.49 -4.10 25.72
N ILE A 690 38.14 -3.68 24.49
CA ILE A 690 36.74 -3.54 24.06
C ILE A 690 36.36 -4.39 22.83
N VAL A 691 37.32 -5.13 22.27
CA VAL A 691 37.10 -6.10 21.18
C VAL A 691 37.52 -7.52 21.58
N PRO A 692 36.94 -8.57 20.99
CA PRO A 692 37.41 -9.94 21.21
C PRO A 692 38.85 -10.11 20.71
N GLU A 693 39.58 -11.05 21.30
CA GLU A 693 40.96 -11.36 20.89
C GLU A 693 41.07 -11.69 19.40
N THR A 694 40.10 -12.42 18.84
CA THR A 694 40.03 -12.72 17.40
C THR A 694 39.95 -11.46 16.55
N THR A 695 39.16 -10.46 16.96
CA THR A 695 39.08 -9.18 16.27
C THR A 695 40.35 -8.36 16.42
N TYR A 696 40.94 -8.33 17.62
CA TYR A 696 42.20 -7.63 17.86
C TYR A 696 43.31 -8.15 16.95
N ASN A 697 43.46 -9.49 16.87
CA ASN A 697 44.46 -10.14 16.03
C ASN A 697 44.18 -9.88 14.54
N TYR A 698 42.92 -10.01 14.10
CA TYR A 698 42.52 -9.72 12.71
C TYR A 698 42.85 -8.28 12.29
N LEU A 699 42.57 -7.31 13.17
CA LEU A 699 42.92 -5.92 12.93
C LEU A 699 44.44 -5.72 12.90
N GLY A 700 45.18 -6.37 13.81
CA GLY A 700 46.64 -6.32 13.86
C GLY A 700 47.29 -6.78 12.55
N ASP A 701 46.82 -7.89 11.99
CA ASP A 701 47.29 -8.43 10.72
C ASP A 701 46.96 -7.54 9.51
N LYS A 702 45.81 -6.84 9.55
CA LYS A 702 45.32 -5.99 8.45
C LYS A 702 45.88 -4.56 8.48
N LEU A 703 46.15 -4.03 9.67
CA LEU A 703 46.53 -2.64 9.89
C LEU A 703 48.02 -2.48 10.28
N ASP A 704 48.82 -3.55 10.24
CA ASP A 704 50.22 -3.59 10.66
C ASP A 704 50.44 -3.02 12.10
N MET A 705 49.46 -3.18 13.00
CA MET A 705 49.46 -2.55 14.35
C MET A 705 50.57 -3.08 15.28
N ILE A 706 51.29 -4.13 14.89
CA ILE A 706 52.36 -4.79 15.66
C ILE A 706 53.71 -4.72 14.90
N LYS A 707 53.92 -3.66 14.11
CA LYS A 707 55.25 -3.32 13.57
C LYS A 707 55.69 -1.93 14.02
N GLU A 708 56.17 -1.85 15.25
CA GLU A 708 57.28 -0.98 15.66
C GLU A 708 57.98 -1.55 16.89
#